data_AF-A0A1Y6LGC8-F1
#
_entry.id   AF-A0A1Y6LGC8-F1
#
_cell.length_a   1.000
_cell.length_b   1.000
_cell.length_c   1.000
_cell.angle_alpha   90.00
_cell.angle_beta   90.00
_cell.angle_gamma   90.00
#
_symmetry.space_group_name_H-M   'P 1'
#
loop_
_entity.id
_entity.type
_entity.pdbx_description
1 polymer ?
#
loop_
_entity_poly.entity_id
_entity_poly.type
_entity_poly.pdbx_seq_one_letter_code
_entity_poly.pdbx_strand_id
1 'polypeptide(L)'
;MANAPPLSQATGYGIVVGLGFLFAFGMMLTTFVLKRYNNELQTSEVFSTAGRTVKSGLVSSAVVSSWTWAATLLQSSSVAYNYGVSGPFWYASGATVQVILFATLAIELKRKAPNAHTFLEVIRARYGAVTHGVYIVFGLMTNILVTAMLLTGGSAVVTSLCGVPTAAACFLLPIGVVLYTMFGGIKATFLTDYVHTVVILVIIFIFAFTAYATNNILGSPGAVYDALVAASERHPVEGNAGGSYLTMRSKEGAIFFVINIVGNFGTVFMDNGYYNKAIAASPVHALPGYIAGGLSWFAIPWLCATTMGLSALALENNPVFPSYPNRMDPADVSAGLVLPDAAVALLGKGGAIATLLLIFMAVTSAMSAELIAVSSIWTYDIYATYINPAASGKKLIYMSHTSCVVYATCMAAFSTGLHYAGISMGYLYLLMGVIISGAVLPASLTLLWSRQSWAAATFAPPLALCCSLIAWLVTAKSQYGDLSVASTGSNNPMLAGNVVSLLAPVIFIPVLTLAFKTQKYDWMSMKAIRKGDDSDLVADADVDVELVPGQTSRSVQEEEAEQRKLQRAAKIARTLTVAMTLILLVLWPMPLYGSGYIFSKKFFTGWVAVGILWLFCSAMCVGVYPLWEGRRTSARTCKSIFLDVTGRGRPAVHHGRPSVVQSEEEEKSEGGEKSGPSPEVETTELRVRSPNNAWKVRSESSSFQFLEAFLFFFFINTNHCPTHITIMALSQAAYQAEKLLGHRDNATTEQDITNPGQDRAKYGHPTETMQALVWQGKNSVEVATVPRPIVVEDRDVIVKVTGSTVCGSDLHLLHGTVVEMRKGDILGHEFCGIVDEMGSAVTGLKKGDRVVASFQIACGDCMYCKKKLSSQCEKTNSNTIEHGMYGGNTAGMFGYSHFTGGFAGGQAEYTRVPYGDVNLLKLPDDVPDEKGLFLSDVVSTSWNCVVDTGVKEGDVVAVWGAGPIGQMAADFAWINGASRVIVIDCNWRLDYVKKQYPKCETVDFSELKGTKAVVTKLKEMCGGHGPDVALECVAGEYPKGWFHAVQLAAGLETDTSEILNEMIESVKNYGRVGITGVYVGYTNNFNIGSIMERGIRFIGNGQAPVHYYWEDLLKRIQKGEIDPLKMVTHRVSMDDMAKVYYKFDKKEDGMQKVYVETKFSAPPCAGSPALTRY
;
A
#
# COMPACT_ATOMS: atom_id res chain seq x y z
N MET A 1 26.75 -30.06 40.42
CA MET A 1 25.42 -30.67 40.57
C MET A 1 24.61 -30.25 39.36
N ALA A 2 24.15 -31.18 38.53
CA ALA A 2 23.29 -30.83 37.40
C ALA A 2 22.00 -30.23 37.97
N ASN A 3 21.75 -28.94 37.70
CA ASN A 3 20.53 -28.28 38.16
C ASN A 3 19.35 -29.04 37.58
N ALA A 4 18.42 -29.46 38.46
CA ALA A 4 17.19 -30.09 38.02
C ALA A 4 16.46 -29.15 37.03
N PRO A 5 15.81 -29.67 35.98
CA PRO A 5 15.09 -28.85 35.02
C PRO A 5 14.09 -27.92 35.74
N PRO A 6 13.97 -26.64 35.32
CA PRO A 6 13.09 -25.67 35.99
C PRO A 6 11.61 -26.05 35.94
N LEU A 7 11.21 -26.87 34.95
CA LEU A 7 9.86 -27.38 34.75
C LEU A 7 9.83 -28.91 34.80
N SER A 8 8.64 -29.46 35.07
CA SER A 8 8.44 -30.91 35.05
C SER A 8 8.34 -31.46 33.63
N GLN A 9 8.69 -32.74 33.45
CA GLN A 9 8.48 -33.44 32.18
C GLN A 9 7.01 -33.39 31.70
N ALA A 10 6.05 -33.41 32.64
CA ALA A 10 4.63 -33.27 32.32
C ALA A 10 4.32 -31.93 31.62
N THR A 11 4.99 -30.85 32.01
CA THR A 11 4.85 -29.53 31.34
C THR A 11 5.41 -29.59 29.92
N GLY A 12 6.56 -30.25 29.74
CA GLY A 12 7.17 -30.46 28.43
C GLY A 12 6.27 -31.25 27.48
N TYR A 13 5.77 -32.42 27.90
CA TYR A 13 4.82 -33.21 27.11
C TYR A 13 3.50 -32.48 26.88
N GLY A 14 3.01 -31.73 27.88
CA GLY A 14 1.78 -30.93 27.76
C GLY A 14 1.87 -29.87 26.66
N ILE A 15 3.01 -29.19 26.52
CA ILE A 15 3.22 -28.22 25.46
C ILE A 15 3.49 -28.92 24.12
N VAL A 16 4.44 -29.85 24.07
CA VAL A 16 4.82 -30.50 22.80
C VAL A 16 3.65 -31.26 22.17
N VAL A 17 2.93 -32.05 22.97
CA VAL A 17 1.85 -32.91 22.49
C VAL A 17 0.49 -32.21 22.64
N GLY A 18 0.17 -31.73 23.84
CA GLY A 18 -1.14 -31.15 24.12
C GLY A 18 -1.43 -29.88 23.31
N LEU A 19 -0.51 -28.92 23.30
CA LEU A 19 -0.67 -27.71 22.48
C LEU A 19 -0.63 -28.05 20.98
N GLY A 20 0.20 -29.00 20.56
CA GLY A 20 0.23 -29.50 19.19
C GLY A 20 -1.12 -30.03 18.70
N PHE A 21 -1.79 -30.85 19.52
CA PHE A 21 -3.14 -31.33 19.22
C PHE A 21 -4.21 -30.22 19.29
N LEU A 22 -4.07 -29.25 20.20
CA LEU A 22 -4.97 -28.10 20.26
C LEU A 22 -4.93 -27.29 18.96
N PHE A 23 -3.74 -27.02 18.44
CA PHE A 23 -3.58 -26.36 17.15
C PHE A 23 -4.15 -27.20 16.01
N ALA A 24 -3.90 -28.52 16.00
CA ALA A 24 -4.51 -29.40 14.99
C ALA A 24 -6.04 -29.38 15.02
N PHE A 25 -6.65 -29.42 16.20
CA PHE A 25 -8.09 -29.28 16.34
C PHE A 25 -8.58 -27.90 15.88
N GLY A 26 -7.90 -26.82 16.27
CA GLY A 26 -8.21 -25.46 15.85
C GLY A 26 -8.16 -25.28 14.33
N MET A 27 -7.20 -25.93 13.65
CA MET A 27 -7.12 -25.88 12.20
C MET A 27 -8.19 -26.70 11.52
N MET A 28 -8.50 -27.91 12.01
CA MET A 28 -9.64 -28.68 11.50
C MET A 28 -10.96 -27.92 11.64
N LEU A 29 -11.15 -27.23 12.78
CA LEU A 29 -12.31 -26.36 13.01
C LEU A 29 -12.31 -25.16 12.04
N THR A 30 -11.16 -24.54 11.81
CA THR A 30 -11.02 -23.43 10.86
C THR A 30 -11.36 -23.89 9.44
N THR A 31 -10.80 -25.00 8.97
CA THR A 31 -11.12 -25.59 7.66
C THR A 31 -12.60 -25.91 7.54
N PHE A 32 -13.20 -26.47 8.60
CA PHE A 32 -14.65 -26.71 8.66
C PHE A 32 -15.46 -25.42 8.53
N VAL A 33 -15.08 -24.35 9.26
CA VAL A 33 -15.74 -23.05 9.21
C VAL A 33 -15.61 -22.42 7.82
N LEU A 34 -14.42 -22.47 7.21
CA LEU A 34 -14.20 -21.97 5.85
C LEU A 34 -15.05 -22.73 4.82
N LYS A 35 -15.12 -24.06 4.94
CA LYS A 35 -15.96 -24.89 4.07
C LYS A 35 -17.45 -24.60 4.25
N ARG A 36 -17.93 -24.49 5.50
CA ARG A 36 -19.35 -24.34 5.83
C ARG A 36 -19.90 -22.93 5.58
N TYR A 37 -19.14 -21.89 5.92
CA TYR A 37 -19.65 -20.51 5.95
C TYR A 37 -19.07 -19.60 4.86
N ASN A 38 -17.95 -19.99 4.24
CA ASN A 38 -17.31 -19.23 3.16
C ASN A 38 -17.38 -19.95 1.79
N ASN A 39 -18.08 -21.09 1.70
CA ASN A 39 -18.27 -21.86 0.46
C ASN A 39 -16.96 -22.23 -0.27
N GLU A 40 -15.88 -22.47 0.48
CA GLU A 40 -14.58 -22.84 -0.09
C GLU A 40 -14.48 -24.36 -0.31
N LEU A 41 -14.43 -24.78 -1.57
CA LEU A 41 -14.11 -26.15 -1.98
C LEU A 41 -12.61 -26.41 -1.87
N GLN A 42 -12.23 -27.49 -1.18
CA GLN A 42 -10.84 -27.92 -1.02
C GLN A 42 -10.41 -28.75 -2.23
N THR A 43 -9.99 -28.08 -3.30
CA THR A 43 -9.37 -28.73 -4.47
C THR A 43 -7.85 -28.83 -4.31
N SER A 44 -7.16 -29.57 -5.18
CA SER A 44 -5.69 -29.67 -5.10
C SER A 44 -5.03 -28.30 -5.35
N GLU A 45 -5.63 -27.47 -6.22
CA GLU A 45 -5.19 -26.11 -6.48
C GLU A 45 -5.32 -25.20 -5.24
N VAL A 46 -6.47 -25.24 -4.55
CA VAL A 46 -6.71 -24.43 -3.34
C VAL A 46 -5.83 -24.90 -2.18
N PHE A 47 -5.62 -26.22 -2.06
CA PHE A 47 -4.79 -26.81 -1.03
C PHE A 47 -3.32 -26.34 -1.13
N SER A 48 -2.77 -26.30 -2.34
CA SER A 48 -1.35 -25.97 -2.59
C SER A 48 -1.08 -24.47 -2.79
N THR A 49 -2.08 -23.69 -3.22
CA THR A 49 -1.89 -22.26 -3.57
C THR A 49 -2.81 -21.28 -2.83
N ALA A 50 -3.72 -21.73 -1.96
CA ALA A 50 -4.77 -20.90 -1.34
C ALA A 50 -5.63 -20.14 -2.38
N GLY A 51 -5.74 -20.66 -3.60
CA GLY A 51 -6.39 -19.98 -4.72
C GLY A 51 -5.72 -18.66 -5.12
N ARG A 52 -4.49 -18.40 -4.67
CA ARG A 52 -3.72 -17.16 -4.92
C ARG A 52 -4.42 -15.89 -4.42
N THR A 53 -5.20 -16.01 -3.34
CA THR A 53 -6.09 -14.94 -2.82
C THR A 53 -5.59 -14.22 -1.57
N VAL A 54 -4.42 -14.57 -1.02
CA VAL A 54 -4.00 -14.06 0.29
C VAL A 54 -3.59 -12.58 0.20
N LYS A 55 -4.12 -11.76 1.13
CA LYS A 55 -3.92 -10.31 1.19
C LYS A 55 -2.67 -9.91 1.97
N SER A 56 -2.27 -8.64 1.82
CA SER A 56 -0.96 -8.13 2.27
C SER A 56 -0.70 -8.30 3.75
N GLY A 57 -1.70 -8.10 4.62
CA GLY A 57 -1.52 -8.23 6.06
C GLY A 57 -1.20 -9.66 6.46
N LEU A 58 -2.02 -10.61 5.99
CA LEU A 58 -1.79 -12.02 6.29
C LEU A 58 -0.52 -12.56 5.63
N VAL A 59 -0.17 -12.09 4.43
CA VAL A 59 1.13 -12.35 3.79
C VAL A 59 2.27 -11.85 4.66
N SER A 60 2.20 -10.61 5.14
CA SER A 60 3.22 -10.00 6.00
C SER A 60 3.45 -10.80 7.28
N SER A 61 2.37 -11.23 7.94
CA SER A 61 2.48 -12.06 9.14
C SER A 61 3.04 -13.44 8.84
N ALA A 62 2.61 -14.09 7.75
CA ALA A 62 3.12 -15.40 7.38
C ALA A 62 4.59 -15.36 6.97
N VAL A 63 5.05 -14.27 6.36
CA VAL A 63 6.46 -14.00 6.06
C VAL A 63 7.26 -13.91 7.36
N VAL A 64 6.80 -13.11 8.33
CA VAL A 64 7.44 -13.00 9.66
C VAL A 64 7.50 -14.36 10.36
N SER A 65 6.38 -15.09 10.37
CA SER A 65 6.28 -16.38 11.06
C SER A 65 7.24 -17.42 10.48
N SER A 66 7.27 -17.55 9.16
CA SER A 66 8.15 -18.51 8.46
C SER A 66 9.63 -18.27 8.72
N TRP A 67 10.02 -17.01 8.91
CA TRP A 67 11.41 -16.63 9.17
C TRP A 67 11.77 -16.61 10.64
N THR A 68 10.77 -16.69 11.52
CA THR A 68 11.01 -16.76 12.96
C THR A 68 11.08 -18.22 13.39
N TRP A 69 12.02 -18.98 12.82
CA TRP A 69 12.31 -20.33 13.25
C TRP A 69 13.14 -20.37 14.55
N ALA A 70 13.30 -21.56 15.14
CA ALA A 70 14.03 -21.71 16.41
C ALA A 70 15.44 -21.08 16.38
N ALA A 71 16.18 -21.26 15.29
CA ALA A 71 17.52 -20.67 15.14
C ALA A 71 17.51 -19.13 15.15
N THR A 72 16.43 -18.48 14.72
CA THR A 72 16.29 -17.01 14.67
C THR A 72 16.31 -16.42 16.07
N LEU A 73 15.82 -17.14 17.07
CA LEU A 73 15.76 -16.69 18.45
C LEU A 73 16.93 -17.23 19.27
N LEU A 74 17.28 -18.50 19.06
CA LEU A 74 18.33 -19.18 19.81
C LEU A 74 19.73 -18.78 19.32
N GLN A 75 20.02 -18.88 18.02
CA GLN A 75 21.35 -18.61 17.47
C GLN A 75 21.69 -17.11 17.56
N SER A 76 20.73 -16.23 17.29
CA SER A 76 20.91 -14.79 17.43
C SER A 76 21.28 -14.41 18.87
N SER A 77 20.64 -15.02 19.87
CA SER A 77 20.97 -14.84 21.28
C SER A 77 22.34 -15.41 21.64
N SER A 78 22.71 -16.57 21.08
CA SER A 78 24.05 -17.16 21.26
C SER A 78 25.16 -16.28 20.70
N VAL A 79 24.97 -15.67 19.53
CA VAL A 79 25.98 -14.73 18.99
C VAL A 79 26.02 -13.41 19.74
N ALA A 80 24.92 -13.00 20.38
CA ALA A 80 24.91 -11.86 21.29
C ALA A 80 25.71 -12.13 22.56
N TYR A 81 25.59 -13.33 23.12
CA TYR A 81 26.40 -13.76 24.25
C TYR A 81 27.90 -13.84 23.90
N ASN A 82 28.23 -14.33 22.71
CA ASN A 82 29.64 -14.45 22.29
C ASN A 82 30.27 -13.11 21.89
N TYR A 83 29.54 -12.24 21.19
CA TYR A 83 30.12 -11.08 20.50
C TYR A 83 29.59 -9.73 21.00
N GLY A 84 28.56 -9.72 21.85
CA GLY A 84 27.92 -8.50 22.34
C GLY A 84 26.92 -7.92 21.34
N VAL A 85 26.72 -6.59 21.39
CA VAL A 85 25.70 -5.87 20.60
C VAL A 85 25.84 -6.05 19.08
N SER A 86 27.04 -6.38 18.58
CA SER A 86 27.25 -6.65 17.16
C SER A 86 26.57 -7.91 16.67
N GLY A 87 26.49 -8.95 17.50
CA GLY A 87 25.93 -10.26 17.12
C GLY A 87 24.48 -10.19 16.64
N PRO A 88 23.54 -9.70 17.46
CA PRO A 88 22.13 -9.51 17.10
C PRO A 88 21.93 -8.68 15.86
N PHE A 89 22.69 -7.58 15.74
CA PHE A 89 22.54 -6.68 14.60
C PHE A 89 22.99 -7.36 13.31
N TRP A 90 24.16 -8.00 13.30
CA TRP A 90 24.66 -8.72 12.13
C TRP A 90 23.79 -9.92 11.74
N TYR A 91 23.19 -10.58 12.72
CA TYR A 91 22.19 -11.60 12.47
C TYR A 91 20.98 -11.00 11.75
N ALA A 92 20.34 -10.00 12.36
CA ALA A 92 19.08 -9.43 11.91
C ALA A 92 19.22 -8.68 10.58
N SER A 93 20.19 -7.77 10.45
CA SER A 93 20.44 -7.01 9.21
C SER A 93 20.86 -7.95 8.09
N GLY A 94 21.75 -8.89 8.42
CA GLY A 94 22.31 -9.87 7.52
C GLY A 94 21.30 -10.88 7.00
N ALA A 95 20.14 -11.06 7.63
CA ALA A 95 19.05 -11.93 7.17
C ALA A 95 17.86 -11.15 6.57
N THR A 96 17.57 -9.94 7.07
CA THR A 96 16.49 -9.07 6.57
C THR A 96 16.71 -8.65 5.10
N VAL A 97 17.94 -8.62 4.64
CA VAL A 97 18.25 -8.24 3.26
C VAL A 97 17.85 -9.32 2.26
N GLN A 98 18.08 -10.60 2.55
CA GLN A 98 17.72 -11.73 1.67
C GLN A 98 16.21 -11.83 1.53
N VAL A 99 15.55 -11.65 2.65
CA VAL A 99 14.13 -11.47 2.84
C VAL A 99 13.54 -10.42 1.88
N ILE A 100 14.10 -9.21 1.88
CA ILE A 100 13.65 -8.12 1.00
C ILE A 100 14.07 -8.37 -0.47
N LEU A 101 15.23 -8.99 -0.71
CA LEU A 101 15.68 -9.39 -2.05
C LEU A 101 14.76 -10.42 -2.68
N PHE A 102 14.29 -11.38 -1.89
CA PHE A 102 13.37 -12.43 -2.32
C PHE A 102 12.05 -11.85 -2.83
N ALA A 103 11.59 -10.72 -2.30
CA ALA A 103 10.40 -10.03 -2.81
C ALA A 103 10.50 -9.73 -4.32
N THR A 104 11.71 -9.43 -4.82
CA THR A 104 11.95 -9.25 -6.26
C THR A 104 11.75 -10.55 -7.04
N LEU A 105 12.27 -11.68 -6.54
CA LEU A 105 12.08 -12.99 -7.18
C LEU A 105 10.64 -13.45 -7.12
N ALA A 106 9.94 -13.22 -6.01
CA ALA A 106 8.52 -13.53 -5.86
C ALA A 106 7.65 -12.83 -6.92
N ILE A 107 7.89 -11.54 -7.16
CA ILE A 107 7.18 -10.79 -8.22
C ILE A 107 7.56 -11.30 -9.61
N GLU A 108 8.84 -11.56 -9.85
CA GLU A 108 9.32 -12.04 -11.15
C GLU A 108 8.77 -13.44 -11.48
N LEU A 109 8.69 -14.33 -10.49
CA LEU A 109 8.03 -15.62 -10.62
C LEU A 109 6.56 -15.43 -11.00
N LYS A 110 5.81 -14.60 -10.27
CA LYS A 110 4.40 -14.33 -10.60
C LYS A 110 4.21 -13.74 -12.00
N ARG A 111 5.11 -12.87 -12.43
CA ARG A 111 5.04 -12.23 -13.74
C ARG A 111 5.30 -13.21 -14.88
N LYS A 112 6.25 -14.14 -14.70
CA LYS A 112 6.75 -15.03 -15.75
C LYS A 112 6.14 -16.43 -15.74
N ALA A 113 5.76 -16.92 -14.57
CA ALA A 113 5.25 -18.26 -14.32
C ALA A 113 4.03 -18.21 -13.37
N PRO A 114 2.91 -17.56 -13.76
CA PRO A 114 1.75 -17.36 -12.88
C PRO A 114 1.07 -18.67 -12.43
N ASN A 115 1.22 -19.73 -13.24
CA ASN A 115 0.62 -21.05 -13.01
C ASN A 115 1.52 -22.03 -12.25
N ALA A 116 2.73 -21.61 -11.84
CA ALA A 116 3.63 -22.48 -11.09
C ALA A 116 3.12 -22.73 -9.66
N HIS A 117 3.41 -23.92 -9.14
CA HIS A 117 3.22 -24.35 -7.76
C HIS A 117 4.55 -24.34 -6.99
N THR A 118 5.66 -24.59 -7.70
CA THR A 118 7.01 -24.55 -7.15
C THR A 118 7.95 -23.75 -8.06
N PHE A 119 9.08 -23.29 -7.52
CA PHE A 119 10.10 -22.66 -8.36
C PHE A 119 10.86 -23.67 -9.24
N LEU A 120 10.76 -24.96 -8.91
CA LEU A 120 11.41 -26.05 -9.65
C LEU A 120 10.72 -26.32 -10.99
N GLU A 121 9.39 -26.19 -11.06
CA GLU A 121 8.63 -26.21 -12.32
C GLU A 121 9.13 -25.13 -13.30
N VAL A 122 9.49 -23.96 -12.78
CA VAL A 122 10.05 -22.84 -13.56
C VAL A 122 11.42 -23.23 -14.15
N ILE A 123 12.26 -23.88 -13.35
CA ILE A 123 13.58 -24.37 -13.80
C ILE A 123 13.42 -25.44 -14.87
N ARG A 124 12.48 -26.37 -14.70
CA ARG A 124 12.15 -27.39 -15.70
C ARG A 124 11.66 -26.77 -17.01
N ALA A 125 10.72 -25.83 -16.93
CA ALA A 125 10.16 -25.17 -18.10
C ALA A 125 11.22 -24.43 -18.93
N ARG A 126 12.29 -23.94 -18.28
CA ARG A 126 13.38 -23.23 -18.95
C ARG A 126 14.49 -24.14 -19.47
N TYR A 127 14.93 -25.12 -18.68
CA TYR A 127 16.17 -25.85 -18.93
C TYR A 127 16.00 -27.37 -19.11
N GLY A 128 14.79 -27.90 -18.92
CA GLY A 128 14.50 -29.31 -19.05
C GLY A 128 14.84 -30.16 -17.82
N ALA A 129 14.69 -31.48 -17.98
CA ALA A 129 14.66 -32.44 -16.87
C ALA A 129 15.98 -32.62 -16.11
N VAL A 130 17.13 -32.51 -16.79
CA VAL A 130 18.43 -32.70 -16.13
C VAL A 130 18.69 -31.60 -15.12
N THR A 131 18.51 -30.34 -15.53
CA THR A 131 18.64 -29.18 -14.65
C THR A 131 17.60 -29.25 -13.52
N HIS A 132 16.37 -29.63 -13.83
CA HIS A 132 15.33 -29.83 -12.83
C HIS A 132 15.77 -30.78 -11.71
N GLY A 133 16.35 -31.93 -12.05
CA GLY A 133 16.89 -32.90 -11.08
C GLY A 133 17.95 -32.30 -10.15
N VAL A 134 18.84 -31.44 -10.67
CA VAL A 134 19.87 -30.75 -9.84
C VAL A 134 19.19 -29.85 -8.80
N TYR A 135 18.20 -29.05 -9.19
CA TYR A 135 17.57 -28.14 -8.24
C TYR A 135 16.58 -28.83 -7.30
N ILE A 136 15.99 -29.97 -7.67
CA ILE A 136 15.27 -30.83 -6.72
C ILE A 136 16.22 -31.24 -5.58
N VAL A 137 17.45 -31.64 -5.90
CA VAL A 137 18.44 -32.03 -4.89
C VAL A 137 18.80 -30.84 -3.99
N PHE A 138 19.11 -29.68 -4.55
CA PHE A 138 19.43 -28.49 -3.74
C PHE A 138 18.25 -27.97 -2.91
N GLY A 139 17.02 -28.03 -3.45
CA GLY A 139 15.80 -27.70 -2.71
C GLY A 139 15.60 -28.63 -1.53
N LEU A 140 15.67 -29.95 -1.76
CA LEU A 140 15.54 -30.94 -0.68
C LEU A 140 16.67 -30.85 0.36
N MET A 141 17.93 -30.61 -0.06
CA MET A 141 19.03 -30.33 0.87
C MET A 141 18.73 -29.15 1.76
N THR A 142 18.14 -28.08 1.20
CA THR A 142 17.74 -26.90 1.95
C THR A 142 16.67 -27.24 2.98
N ASN A 143 15.58 -27.89 2.55
CA ASN A 143 14.49 -28.27 3.45
C ASN A 143 14.96 -29.21 4.58
N ILE A 144 15.83 -30.18 4.26
CA ILE A 144 16.44 -31.09 5.25
C ILE A 144 17.28 -30.32 6.27
N LEU A 145 18.13 -29.39 5.83
CA LEU A 145 18.96 -28.59 6.73
C LEU A 145 18.12 -27.71 7.65
N VAL A 146 17.12 -27.02 7.10
CA VAL A 146 16.20 -26.18 7.87
C VAL A 146 15.46 -27.03 8.90
N THR A 147 14.83 -28.12 8.48
CA THR A 147 14.08 -29.00 9.39
C THR A 147 14.97 -29.61 10.47
N ALA A 148 16.22 -29.97 10.15
CA ALA A 148 17.18 -30.46 11.13
C ALA A 148 17.52 -29.41 12.19
N MET A 149 17.68 -28.14 11.80
CA MET A 149 17.90 -27.03 12.75
C MET A 149 16.69 -26.80 13.66
N LEU A 150 15.47 -26.92 13.13
CA LEU A 150 14.23 -26.82 13.92
C LEU A 150 14.16 -27.88 15.02
N LEU A 151 14.38 -29.14 14.64
CA LEU A 151 14.24 -30.27 15.56
C LEU A 151 15.38 -30.35 16.56
N THR A 152 16.63 -30.10 16.15
CA THR A 152 17.77 -30.09 17.07
C THR A 152 17.69 -28.93 18.06
N GLY A 153 17.34 -27.72 17.62
CA GLY A 153 17.18 -26.57 18.51
C GLY A 153 15.94 -26.69 19.42
N GLY A 154 14.80 -27.07 18.85
CA GLY A 154 13.56 -27.27 19.59
C GLY A 154 13.69 -28.34 20.67
N SER A 155 14.19 -29.52 20.31
CA SER A 155 14.37 -30.62 21.27
C SER A 155 15.37 -30.26 22.37
N ALA A 156 16.48 -29.57 22.07
CA ALA A 156 17.44 -29.13 23.08
C ALA A 156 16.80 -28.22 24.15
N VAL A 157 15.93 -27.29 23.74
CA VAL A 157 15.22 -26.40 24.68
C VAL A 157 14.22 -27.18 25.54
N VAL A 158 13.45 -28.11 24.95
CA VAL A 158 12.51 -28.94 25.72
C VAL A 158 13.26 -29.81 26.73
N THR A 159 14.40 -30.40 26.33
CA THR A 159 15.24 -31.20 27.22
C THR A 159 15.81 -30.36 28.36
N SER A 160 16.40 -29.19 28.06
CA SER A 160 17.01 -28.31 29.06
C SER A 160 15.98 -27.81 30.09
N LEU A 161 14.80 -27.36 29.62
CA LEU A 161 13.81 -26.75 30.50
C LEU A 161 12.92 -27.75 31.25
N CYS A 162 12.66 -28.93 30.68
CA CYS A 162 11.68 -29.89 31.22
C CYS A 162 12.25 -31.28 31.54
N GLY A 163 13.46 -31.60 31.09
CA GLY A 163 14.06 -32.93 31.24
C GLY A 163 13.41 -34.01 30.36
N VAL A 164 12.67 -33.64 29.31
CA VAL A 164 12.15 -34.59 28.32
C VAL A 164 13.33 -35.12 27.50
N PRO A 165 13.45 -36.44 27.23
CA PRO A 165 14.54 -36.95 26.40
C PRO A 165 14.55 -36.32 25.00
N THR A 166 15.71 -35.88 24.53
CA THR A 166 15.87 -35.21 23.22
C THR A 166 15.30 -36.06 22.07
N ALA A 167 15.56 -37.36 22.06
CA ALA A 167 15.01 -38.29 21.07
C ALA A 167 13.47 -38.29 21.08
N ALA A 168 12.84 -38.29 22.26
CA ALA A 168 11.39 -38.21 22.36
C ALA A 168 10.86 -36.87 21.83
N ALA A 169 11.51 -35.75 22.19
CA ALA A 169 11.13 -34.43 21.70
C ALA A 169 11.24 -34.33 20.16
N CYS A 170 12.28 -34.89 19.54
CA CYS A 170 12.44 -34.94 18.08
C CYS A 170 11.27 -35.63 17.35
N PHE A 171 10.72 -36.70 17.93
CA PHE A 171 9.60 -37.43 17.34
C PHE A 171 8.24 -36.83 17.66
N LEU A 172 8.09 -36.17 18.82
CA LEU A 172 6.79 -35.66 19.27
C LEU A 172 6.48 -34.26 18.73
N LEU A 173 7.48 -33.39 18.58
CA LEU A 173 7.31 -32.03 18.05
C LEU A 173 6.61 -31.99 16.68
N PRO A 174 6.96 -32.85 15.69
CA PRO A 174 6.32 -32.85 14.38
C PRO A 174 4.86 -33.32 14.37
N ILE A 175 4.41 -34.13 15.34
CA ILE A 175 3.13 -34.87 15.22
C ILE A 175 1.95 -33.91 15.06
N GLY A 176 1.83 -32.92 15.95
CA GLY A 176 0.77 -31.92 15.85
C GLY A 176 0.82 -31.14 14.53
N VAL A 177 2.05 -30.82 14.08
CA VAL A 177 2.31 -30.08 12.84
C VAL A 177 1.86 -30.86 11.61
N VAL A 178 2.20 -32.14 11.52
CA VAL A 178 1.79 -33.02 10.42
C VAL A 178 0.28 -33.08 10.32
N LEU A 179 -0.41 -33.29 11.44
CA LEU A 179 -1.87 -33.37 11.48
C LEU A 179 -2.50 -32.07 10.94
N TYR A 180 -2.11 -30.92 11.49
CA TYR A 180 -2.75 -29.67 11.08
C TYR A 180 -2.36 -29.22 9.67
N THR A 181 -1.16 -29.58 9.19
CA THR A 181 -0.71 -29.27 7.83
C THR A 181 -1.48 -30.08 6.80
N MET A 182 -1.70 -31.38 7.07
CA MET A 182 -2.48 -32.26 6.20
C MET A 182 -3.96 -31.83 6.09
N PHE A 183 -4.60 -31.44 7.19
CA PHE A 183 -6.03 -31.08 7.16
C PHE A 183 -6.29 -29.60 6.87
N GLY A 184 -5.29 -28.73 7.06
CA GLY A 184 -5.43 -27.28 6.89
C GLY A 184 -5.19 -26.80 5.45
N GLY A 185 -4.24 -27.39 4.74
CA GLY A 185 -3.73 -26.80 3.49
C GLY A 185 -3.05 -25.44 3.71
N ILE A 186 -2.52 -24.83 2.65
CA ILE A 186 -1.69 -23.62 2.78
C ILE A 186 -2.46 -22.41 3.30
N LYS A 187 -3.75 -22.25 2.99
CA LYS A 187 -4.55 -21.10 3.46
C LYS A 187 -4.74 -21.10 4.97
N ALA A 188 -4.92 -22.28 5.55
CA ALA A 188 -5.06 -22.44 6.99
C ALA A 188 -3.73 -22.16 7.68
N THR A 189 -2.59 -22.58 7.10
CA THR A 189 -1.28 -22.29 7.69
C THR A 189 -0.97 -20.79 7.74
N PHE A 190 -1.45 -19.97 6.80
CA PHE A 190 -1.38 -18.50 6.91
C PHE A 190 -2.08 -17.97 8.18
N LEU A 191 -3.20 -18.56 8.59
CA LEU A 191 -3.90 -18.15 9.82
C LEU A 191 -3.16 -18.63 11.07
N THR A 192 -2.63 -19.86 11.05
CA THR A 192 -1.81 -20.38 12.15
C THR A 192 -0.56 -19.54 12.35
N ASP A 193 0.10 -19.16 11.26
CA ASP A 193 1.28 -18.29 11.27
C ASP A 193 1.01 -16.93 11.87
N TYR A 194 -0.19 -16.37 11.64
CA TYR A 194 -0.63 -15.16 12.31
C TYR A 194 -0.69 -15.35 13.83
N VAL A 195 -1.31 -16.43 14.30
CA VAL A 195 -1.38 -16.74 15.73
C VAL A 195 0.02 -16.95 16.33
N HIS A 196 0.88 -17.72 15.67
CA HIS A 196 2.26 -17.94 16.09
C HIS A 196 3.02 -16.61 16.22
N THR A 197 2.91 -15.73 15.22
CA THR A 197 3.57 -14.42 15.19
C THR A 197 3.13 -13.54 16.36
N VAL A 198 1.83 -13.47 16.63
CA VAL A 198 1.29 -12.67 17.74
C VAL A 198 1.81 -13.16 19.09
N VAL A 199 1.80 -14.48 19.32
CA VAL A 199 2.30 -15.06 20.57
C VAL A 199 3.79 -14.76 20.75
N ILE A 200 4.59 -14.91 19.69
CA ILE A 200 6.02 -14.58 19.70
C ILE A 200 6.25 -13.11 20.08
N LEU A 201 5.53 -12.18 19.44
CA LEU A 201 5.69 -10.75 19.71
C LEU A 201 5.34 -10.38 21.17
N VAL A 202 4.27 -10.96 21.72
CA VAL A 202 3.88 -10.75 23.12
C VAL A 202 4.98 -11.21 24.07
N ILE A 203 5.57 -12.38 23.84
CA ILE A 203 6.65 -12.90 24.69
C ILE A 203 7.90 -12.03 24.59
N ILE A 204 8.24 -11.53 23.40
CA ILE A 204 9.39 -10.62 23.24
C ILE A 204 9.15 -9.30 23.96
N PHE A 205 7.91 -8.76 23.96
CA PHE A 205 7.57 -7.59 24.78
C PHE A 205 7.78 -7.87 26.28
N ILE A 206 7.32 -9.03 26.76
CA ILE A 206 7.50 -9.43 28.16
C ILE A 206 8.99 -9.46 28.50
N PHE A 207 9.83 -10.06 27.65
CA PHE A 207 11.27 -10.10 27.87
C PHE A 207 11.92 -8.71 27.85
N ALA A 208 11.59 -7.88 26.85
CA ALA A 208 12.15 -6.54 26.72
C ALA A 208 11.79 -5.64 27.91
N PHE A 209 10.50 -5.57 28.29
CA PHE A 209 10.08 -4.76 29.42
C PHE A 209 10.58 -5.32 30.76
N THR A 210 10.71 -6.63 30.89
CA THR A 210 11.30 -7.22 32.10
C THR A 210 12.77 -6.81 32.24
N ALA A 211 13.58 -7.01 31.21
CA ALA A 211 15.01 -6.68 31.25
C ALA A 211 15.27 -5.17 31.44
N TYR A 212 14.45 -4.32 30.80
CA TYR A 212 14.74 -2.89 30.70
C TYR A 212 13.82 -1.97 31.51
N ALA A 213 12.83 -2.48 32.25
CA ALA A 213 11.94 -1.62 33.03
C ALA A 213 11.52 -2.15 34.40
N THR A 214 11.39 -3.47 34.59
CA THR A 214 10.74 -4.01 35.80
C THR A 214 11.57 -4.98 36.65
N ASN A 215 12.61 -5.62 36.10
CA ASN A 215 13.42 -6.57 36.86
C ASN A 215 14.22 -5.90 37.99
N ASN A 216 14.35 -6.56 39.14
CA ASN A 216 15.00 -5.98 40.33
C ASN A 216 16.53 -5.86 40.22
N ILE A 217 17.17 -6.62 39.32
CA ILE A 217 18.62 -6.60 39.11
C ILE A 217 18.96 -5.74 37.89
N LEU A 218 18.24 -5.94 36.77
CA LEU A 218 18.47 -5.20 35.53
C LEU A 218 17.61 -3.93 35.48
N GLY A 219 16.28 -4.02 35.36
CA GLY A 219 15.31 -2.95 35.63
C GLY A 219 15.40 -1.65 34.81
N SER A 220 16.47 -1.40 34.07
CA SER A 220 16.68 -0.23 33.23
C SER A 220 17.80 -0.51 32.21
N PRO A 221 17.80 0.15 31.03
CA PRO A 221 18.92 0.05 30.10
C PRO A 221 20.25 0.49 30.70
N GLY A 222 20.21 1.45 31.66
CA GLY A 222 21.40 1.94 32.35
C GLY A 222 22.06 0.90 33.26
N ALA A 223 21.27 0.11 33.98
CA ALA A 223 21.80 -0.95 34.85
C ALA A 223 22.24 -2.18 34.04
N VAL A 224 21.56 -2.51 32.94
CA VAL A 224 22.05 -3.51 31.96
C VAL A 224 23.40 -3.07 31.40
N TYR A 225 23.54 -1.78 31.02
CA TYR A 225 24.80 -1.23 30.55
C TYR A 225 25.94 -1.40 31.57
N ASP A 226 25.69 -1.03 32.83
CA ASP A 226 26.71 -1.13 33.89
C ASP A 226 27.14 -2.58 34.12
N ALA A 227 26.19 -3.52 34.11
CA ALA A 227 26.48 -4.94 34.21
C ALA A 227 27.31 -5.47 33.02
N LEU A 228 27.05 -4.98 31.80
CA LEU A 228 27.81 -5.35 30.60
C LEU A 228 29.23 -4.76 30.57
N VAL A 229 29.42 -3.55 31.12
CA VAL A 229 30.77 -2.99 31.32
C VAL A 229 31.55 -3.88 32.28
N ALA A 230 30.95 -4.24 33.43
CA ALA A 230 31.57 -5.15 34.39
C ALA A 230 31.81 -6.56 33.79
N ALA A 231 30.94 -7.04 32.90
CA ALA A 231 31.16 -8.29 32.17
C ALA A 231 32.35 -8.20 31.21
N SER A 232 32.50 -7.07 30.51
CA SER A 232 33.62 -6.82 29.60
C SER A 232 34.97 -6.79 30.32
N GLU A 233 35.01 -6.30 31.57
CA GLU A 233 36.23 -6.29 32.39
C GLU A 233 36.60 -7.69 32.89
N ARG A 234 35.61 -8.51 33.23
CA ARG A 234 35.83 -9.89 33.72
C ARG A 234 36.23 -10.84 32.60
N HIS A 235 35.57 -10.72 31.46
CA HIS A 235 35.75 -11.60 30.31
C HIS A 235 35.84 -10.78 29.01
N PRO A 236 36.96 -10.08 28.77
CA PRO A 236 37.13 -9.29 27.56
C PRO A 236 37.09 -10.18 26.31
N VAL A 237 36.39 -9.71 25.27
CA VAL A 237 36.27 -10.44 24.00
C VAL A 237 37.43 -10.07 23.07
N GLU A 238 38.25 -11.05 22.69
CA GLU A 238 39.37 -10.84 21.78
C GLU A 238 38.88 -10.34 20.40
N GLY A 239 39.50 -9.29 19.89
CA GLY A 239 39.12 -8.66 18.62
C GLY A 239 37.95 -7.68 18.69
N ASN A 240 37.34 -7.49 19.87
CA ASN A 240 36.40 -6.39 20.11
C ASN A 240 37.14 -5.09 20.48
N ALA A 241 36.60 -3.93 20.11
CA ALA A 241 37.14 -2.63 20.56
C ALA A 241 37.16 -2.54 22.09
N GLY A 242 38.35 -2.41 22.66
CA GLY A 242 38.56 -2.40 24.12
C GLY A 242 38.11 -3.67 24.84
N GLY A 243 37.95 -4.80 24.12
CA GLY A 243 37.40 -6.04 24.68
C GLY A 243 35.91 -5.98 25.02
N SER A 244 35.22 -4.89 24.64
CA SER A 244 33.86 -4.59 25.11
C SER A 244 32.77 -5.39 24.40
N TYR A 245 31.72 -5.77 25.13
CA TYR A 245 30.46 -6.27 24.57
C TYR A 245 29.57 -5.18 23.96
N LEU A 246 29.92 -3.91 24.15
CA LEU A 246 29.13 -2.73 23.77
C LEU A 246 29.71 -2.03 22.54
N THR A 247 30.19 -2.78 21.55
CA THR A 247 30.74 -2.22 20.31
C THR A 247 30.28 -2.99 19.07
N MET A 248 30.17 -2.29 17.94
CA MET A 248 29.98 -2.93 16.64
C MET A 248 31.28 -3.50 16.08
N ARG A 249 32.45 -3.02 16.54
CA ARG A 249 33.76 -3.51 16.08
C ARG A 249 34.10 -4.82 16.77
N SER A 250 33.63 -5.92 16.18
CA SER A 250 33.90 -7.30 16.61
C SER A 250 34.42 -8.14 15.44
N LYS A 251 35.63 -8.70 15.58
CA LYS A 251 36.24 -9.55 14.54
C LYS A 251 35.40 -10.81 14.27
N GLU A 252 35.12 -11.59 15.31
CA GLU A 252 34.34 -12.83 15.17
C GLU A 252 32.87 -12.52 14.81
N GLY A 253 32.32 -11.39 15.28
CA GLY A 253 31.01 -10.90 14.84
C GLY A 253 30.97 -10.59 13.33
N ALA A 254 32.03 -10.01 12.77
CA ALA A 254 32.12 -9.74 11.33
C ALA A 254 32.34 -11.03 10.50
N ILE A 255 33.08 -12.02 11.03
CA ILE A 255 33.20 -13.33 10.39
C ILE A 255 31.84 -14.03 10.36
N PHE A 256 31.14 -14.05 11.49
CA PHE A 256 29.78 -14.57 11.58
C PHE A 256 28.84 -13.85 10.62
N PHE A 257 28.93 -12.53 10.49
CA PHE A 257 28.13 -11.75 9.53
C PHE A 257 28.25 -12.27 8.10
N VAL A 258 29.47 -12.57 7.64
CA VAL A 258 29.68 -13.11 6.28
C VAL A 258 29.07 -14.51 6.16
N ILE A 259 29.31 -15.39 7.14
CA ILE A 259 28.72 -16.74 7.17
C ILE A 259 27.19 -16.65 7.14
N ASN A 260 26.62 -15.78 7.97
CA ASN A 260 25.18 -15.52 8.10
C ASN A 260 24.58 -15.05 6.77
N ILE A 261 25.20 -14.07 6.11
CA ILE A 261 24.71 -13.58 4.81
C ILE A 261 24.66 -14.70 3.79
N VAL A 262 25.76 -15.44 3.67
CA VAL A 262 25.89 -16.49 2.66
C VAL A 262 24.89 -17.62 2.93
N GLY A 263 24.85 -18.12 4.16
CA GLY A 263 23.94 -19.19 4.53
C GLY A 263 22.47 -18.82 4.32
N ASN A 264 22.07 -17.60 4.71
CA ASN A 264 20.68 -17.15 4.55
C ASN A 264 20.29 -16.93 3.08
N PHE A 265 21.24 -16.63 2.19
CA PHE A 265 20.97 -16.63 0.75
C PHE A 265 20.58 -18.02 0.28
N GLY A 266 21.33 -19.04 0.69
CA GLY A 266 21.01 -20.43 0.43
C GLY A 266 19.61 -20.80 0.92
N THR A 267 19.35 -20.58 2.22
CA THR A 267 18.08 -21.01 2.82
C THR A 267 16.89 -20.26 2.26
N VAL A 268 16.98 -18.97 1.96
CA VAL A 268 15.82 -18.21 1.45
C VAL A 268 15.55 -18.49 -0.03
N PHE A 269 16.60 -18.63 -0.86
CA PHE A 269 16.43 -18.67 -2.30
C PHE A 269 16.22 -20.08 -2.84
N MET A 270 16.66 -21.11 -2.12
CA MET A 270 16.53 -22.52 -2.51
C MET A 270 15.38 -23.24 -1.83
N ASP A 271 14.76 -22.63 -0.81
CA ASP A 271 13.66 -23.24 -0.10
C ASP A 271 12.32 -22.97 -0.79
N ASN A 272 11.66 -24.05 -1.19
CA ASN A 272 10.36 -23.99 -1.85
C ASN A 272 9.25 -23.42 -0.94
N GLY A 273 9.37 -23.52 0.39
CA GLY A 273 8.39 -22.99 1.34
C GLY A 273 8.17 -21.48 1.18
N TYR A 274 9.21 -20.73 0.86
CA TYR A 274 9.09 -19.29 0.57
C TYR A 274 8.39 -19.02 -0.75
N TYR A 275 8.65 -19.84 -1.77
CA TYR A 275 7.97 -19.72 -3.05
C TYR A 275 6.50 -20.12 -2.95
N ASN A 276 6.15 -21.16 -2.18
CA ASN A 276 4.76 -21.53 -1.92
C ASN A 276 3.97 -20.35 -1.32
N LYS A 277 4.53 -19.65 -0.32
CA LYS A 277 3.90 -18.45 0.27
C LYS A 277 3.80 -17.30 -0.72
N ALA A 278 4.81 -17.11 -1.57
CA ALA A 278 4.80 -16.08 -2.60
C ALA A 278 3.71 -16.35 -3.62
N ILE A 279 3.60 -17.59 -4.08
CA ILE A 279 2.59 -18.04 -5.05
C ILE A 279 1.18 -17.82 -4.50
N ALA A 280 0.96 -18.12 -3.22
CA ALA A 280 -0.34 -17.98 -2.55
C ALA A 280 -0.81 -16.53 -2.33
N ALA A 281 0.11 -15.56 -2.27
CA ALA A 281 -0.24 -14.14 -2.20
C ALA A 281 -0.93 -13.66 -3.48
N SER A 282 -1.85 -12.71 -3.40
CA SER A 282 -2.37 -12.10 -4.63
C SER A 282 -1.31 -11.21 -5.32
N PRO A 283 -1.32 -11.06 -6.66
CA PRO A 283 -0.30 -10.30 -7.39
C PRO A 283 -0.08 -8.86 -6.90
N VAL A 284 -1.16 -8.13 -6.58
CA VAL A 284 -1.10 -6.76 -6.03
C VAL A 284 -0.70 -6.74 -4.55
N HIS A 285 -0.92 -7.82 -3.80
CA HIS A 285 -0.65 -7.88 -2.36
C HIS A 285 0.70 -8.51 -1.99
N ALA A 286 1.36 -9.20 -2.92
CA ALA A 286 2.64 -9.89 -2.69
C ALA A 286 3.76 -8.92 -2.29
N LEU A 287 4.02 -7.87 -3.09
CA LEU A 287 5.09 -6.92 -2.82
C LEU A 287 4.95 -6.19 -1.47
N PRO A 288 3.83 -5.50 -1.18
CA PRO A 288 3.66 -4.84 0.11
C PRO A 288 3.73 -5.82 1.28
N GLY A 289 3.17 -7.03 1.14
CA GLY A 289 3.22 -8.06 2.18
C GLY A 289 4.65 -8.50 2.51
N TYR A 290 5.50 -8.78 1.50
CA TYR A 290 6.88 -9.21 1.73
C TYR A 290 7.78 -8.11 2.29
N ILE A 291 7.62 -6.87 1.83
CA ILE A 291 8.38 -5.73 2.38
C ILE A 291 8.00 -5.49 3.84
N ALA A 292 6.70 -5.37 4.11
CA ALA A 292 6.17 -5.15 5.44
C ALA A 292 6.59 -6.28 6.40
N GLY A 293 6.50 -7.53 5.92
CA GLY A 293 6.93 -8.70 6.67
C GLY A 293 8.42 -8.69 6.96
N GLY A 294 9.25 -8.37 5.96
CA GLY A 294 10.70 -8.32 6.13
C GLY A 294 11.19 -7.23 7.09
N LEU A 295 10.62 -6.03 7.01
CA LEU A 295 10.94 -4.95 7.95
C LEU A 295 10.42 -5.22 9.35
N SER A 296 9.26 -5.87 9.47
CA SER A 296 8.71 -6.27 10.76
C SER A 296 9.54 -7.38 11.41
N TRP A 297 10.08 -8.28 10.58
CA TRP A 297 10.93 -9.38 11.02
C TRP A 297 12.22 -8.89 11.63
N PHE A 298 12.87 -7.84 11.11
CA PHE A 298 14.14 -7.30 11.65
C PHE A 298 14.12 -7.06 13.16
N ALA A 299 13.02 -6.51 13.69
CA ALA A 299 12.87 -6.22 15.12
C ALA A 299 12.92 -7.48 16.00
N ILE A 300 12.46 -8.61 15.49
CA ILE A 300 12.31 -9.85 16.26
C ILE A 300 13.68 -10.39 16.69
N PRO A 301 14.59 -10.81 15.79
CA PRO A 301 15.90 -11.28 16.20
C PRO A 301 16.76 -10.15 16.76
N TRP A 302 16.65 -8.92 16.25
CA TRP A 302 17.49 -7.82 16.75
C TRP A 302 17.18 -7.50 18.21
N LEU A 303 15.93 -7.19 18.55
CA LEU A 303 15.56 -6.83 19.92
C LEU A 303 15.55 -8.06 20.82
N CYS A 304 15.00 -9.21 20.39
CA CYS A 304 14.96 -10.40 21.23
C CYS A 304 16.38 -10.84 21.61
N ALA A 305 17.29 -10.96 20.65
CA ALA A 305 18.66 -11.39 20.96
C ALA A 305 19.46 -10.33 21.71
N THR A 306 19.29 -9.05 21.39
CA THR A 306 19.89 -7.96 22.17
C THR A 306 19.40 -8.01 23.61
N THR A 307 18.13 -8.33 23.84
CA THR A 307 17.58 -8.44 25.19
C THR A 307 18.09 -9.69 25.90
N MET A 308 17.90 -10.87 25.31
CA MET A 308 18.12 -12.14 25.98
C MET A 308 19.59 -12.49 26.10
N GLY A 309 20.37 -12.34 25.03
CA GLY A 309 21.80 -12.66 25.08
C GLY A 309 22.62 -11.66 25.91
N LEU A 310 22.25 -10.37 25.92
CA LEU A 310 22.90 -9.41 26.82
C LEU A 310 22.42 -9.57 28.27
N SER A 311 21.17 -9.97 28.51
CA SER A 311 20.71 -10.32 29.85
C SER A 311 21.44 -11.54 30.39
N ALA A 312 21.76 -12.54 29.56
CA ALA A 312 22.61 -13.66 29.95
C ALA A 312 23.99 -13.16 30.42
N LEU A 313 24.68 -12.34 29.62
CA LEU A 313 25.98 -11.76 30.01
C LEU A 313 25.91 -10.91 31.28
N ALA A 314 24.85 -10.13 31.44
CA ALA A 314 24.65 -9.27 32.59
C ALA A 314 24.41 -10.09 33.88
N LEU A 315 23.74 -11.24 33.77
CA LEU A 315 23.33 -12.06 34.91
C LEU A 315 24.23 -13.26 35.19
N GLU A 316 25.16 -13.64 34.30
CA GLU A 316 25.91 -14.92 34.42
C GLU A 316 26.67 -15.11 35.74
N ASN A 317 27.06 -14.01 36.39
CA ASN A 317 27.76 -14.01 37.69
C ASN A 317 26.84 -13.72 38.88
N ASN A 318 25.53 -13.84 38.68
CA ASN A 318 24.55 -13.75 39.73
C ASN A 318 24.02 -15.15 40.08
N PRO A 319 23.81 -15.48 41.36
CA PRO A 319 23.23 -16.77 41.77
C PRO A 319 21.89 -17.14 41.13
N VAL A 320 21.15 -16.17 40.56
CA VAL A 320 19.91 -16.45 39.81
C VAL A 320 20.15 -17.11 38.45
N PHE A 321 21.37 -17.05 37.92
CA PHE A 321 21.69 -17.59 36.60
C PHE A 321 21.99 -19.10 36.66
N PRO A 322 21.44 -19.93 35.75
CA PRO A 322 21.50 -21.38 35.86
C PRO A 322 22.91 -22.00 35.94
N SER A 323 23.91 -21.42 35.29
CA SER A 323 25.28 -21.96 35.29
C SER A 323 26.14 -21.47 36.46
N TYR A 324 25.68 -20.51 37.27
CA TYR A 324 26.45 -19.87 38.33
C TYR A 324 27.04 -20.91 39.33
N PRO A 325 28.32 -20.77 39.75
CA PRO A 325 29.27 -19.70 39.46
C PRO A 325 30.06 -19.87 38.16
N ASN A 326 29.78 -20.92 37.37
CA ASN A 326 30.50 -21.20 36.14
C ASN A 326 29.90 -20.41 34.98
N ARG A 327 30.76 -20.07 34.02
CA ARG A 327 30.33 -19.56 32.72
C ARG A 327 29.58 -20.66 31.95
N MET A 328 28.69 -20.27 31.04
CA MET A 328 27.98 -21.22 30.18
C MET A 328 28.97 -22.08 29.38
N ASP A 329 28.70 -23.38 29.27
CA ASP A 329 29.51 -24.29 28.46
C ASP A 329 29.39 -23.88 26.97
N PRO A 330 30.49 -23.79 26.21
CA PRO A 330 30.44 -23.52 24.77
C PRO A 330 29.50 -24.46 23.99
N ALA A 331 29.34 -25.72 24.44
CA ALA A 331 28.41 -26.66 23.85
C ALA A 331 26.94 -26.22 24.07
N ASP A 332 26.60 -25.72 25.25
CA ASP A 332 25.26 -25.20 25.57
C ASP A 332 24.96 -23.89 24.81
N VAL A 333 25.97 -23.03 24.65
CA VAL A 333 25.87 -21.83 23.80
C VAL A 333 25.62 -22.23 22.34
N SER A 334 26.33 -23.22 21.84
CA SER A 334 26.16 -23.77 20.48
C SER A 334 24.84 -24.51 20.28
N ALA A 335 24.29 -25.11 21.34
CA ALA A 335 22.96 -25.71 21.35
C ALA A 335 21.82 -24.67 21.41
N GLY A 336 22.14 -23.39 21.64
CA GLY A 336 21.18 -22.31 21.67
C GLY A 336 20.58 -22.02 23.05
N LEU A 337 21.17 -22.51 24.13
CA LEU A 337 20.57 -22.45 25.47
C LEU A 337 20.69 -21.09 26.18
N VAL A 338 21.36 -20.11 25.56
CA VAL A 338 21.51 -18.74 26.07
C VAL A 338 20.17 -18.07 26.36
N LEU A 339 19.22 -18.14 25.42
CA LEU A 339 17.90 -17.52 25.59
C LEU A 339 17.09 -18.20 26.71
N PRO A 340 16.97 -19.55 26.76
CA PRO A 340 16.38 -20.24 27.89
C PRO A 340 16.96 -19.85 29.25
N ASP A 341 18.28 -19.82 29.39
CA ASP A 341 18.93 -19.54 30.67
C ASP A 341 18.73 -18.09 31.10
N ALA A 342 18.81 -17.14 30.16
CA ALA A 342 18.46 -15.74 30.41
C ALA A 342 17.00 -15.59 30.86
N ALA A 343 16.06 -16.30 30.23
CA ALA A 343 14.65 -16.22 30.60
C ALA A 343 14.40 -16.76 32.02
N VAL A 344 15.04 -17.88 32.38
CA VAL A 344 14.98 -18.44 33.73
C VAL A 344 15.58 -17.47 34.74
N ALA A 345 16.70 -16.84 34.43
CA ALA A 345 17.33 -15.85 35.30
C ALA A 345 16.46 -14.59 35.49
N LEU A 346 15.74 -14.15 34.45
CA LEU A 346 14.90 -12.94 34.49
C LEU A 346 13.55 -13.16 35.19
N LEU A 347 12.91 -14.32 34.98
CA LEU A 347 11.49 -14.55 35.30
C LEU A 347 11.24 -15.89 36.03
N GLY A 348 12.29 -16.63 36.39
CA GLY A 348 12.18 -17.94 37.02
C GLY A 348 11.38 -18.94 36.16
N LYS A 349 10.45 -19.66 36.80
CA LYS A 349 9.57 -20.63 36.11
C LYS A 349 8.70 -19.99 35.04
N GLY A 350 8.29 -18.72 35.21
CA GLY A 350 7.52 -17.99 34.21
C GLY A 350 8.33 -17.78 32.92
N GLY A 351 9.63 -17.49 33.06
CA GLY A 351 10.57 -17.38 31.94
C GLY A 351 10.77 -18.70 31.21
N ALA A 352 10.90 -19.81 31.95
CA ALA A 352 10.99 -21.14 31.37
C ALA A 352 9.74 -21.47 30.51
N ILE A 353 8.54 -21.20 31.01
CA ILE A 353 7.29 -21.42 30.27
C ILE A 353 7.21 -20.52 29.04
N ALA A 354 7.55 -19.23 29.18
CA ALA A 354 7.55 -18.28 28.08
C ALA A 354 8.51 -18.72 26.96
N THR A 355 9.73 -19.13 27.30
CA THR A 355 10.68 -19.66 26.31
C THR A 355 10.19 -20.94 25.65
N LEU A 356 9.62 -21.86 26.42
CA LEU A 356 9.10 -23.11 25.88
C LEU A 356 7.96 -22.87 24.87
N LEU A 357 7.04 -21.94 25.19
CA LEU A 357 6.00 -21.50 24.26
C LEU A 357 6.58 -20.79 23.04
N LEU A 358 7.52 -19.86 23.24
CA LEU A 358 8.17 -19.11 22.18
C LEU A 358 8.84 -20.04 21.15
N ILE A 359 9.62 -21.01 21.63
CA ILE A 359 10.30 -21.98 20.76
C ILE A 359 9.32 -22.96 20.14
N PHE A 360 8.28 -23.38 20.87
CA PHE A 360 7.23 -24.20 20.28
C PHE A 360 6.54 -23.48 19.12
N MET A 361 6.13 -22.20 19.26
CA MET A 361 5.55 -21.40 18.15
C MET A 361 6.50 -21.28 16.95
N ALA A 362 7.79 -21.06 17.21
CA ALA A 362 8.81 -20.94 16.17
C ALA A 362 9.04 -22.27 15.41
N VAL A 363 9.10 -23.40 16.14
CA VAL A 363 9.29 -24.73 15.55
C VAL A 363 8.05 -25.16 14.77
N THR A 364 6.85 -24.99 15.33
CA THR A 364 5.62 -25.43 14.67
C THR A 364 5.37 -24.66 13.38
N SER A 365 5.53 -23.32 13.40
CA SER A 365 5.34 -22.49 12.21
C SER A 365 6.27 -22.91 11.08
N ALA A 366 7.58 -22.90 11.34
CA ALA A 366 8.58 -23.21 10.32
C ALA A 366 8.43 -24.66 9.83
N MET A 367 8.18 -25.62 10.71
CA MET A 367 8.02 -27.01 10.29
C MET A 367 6.79 -27.22 9.39
N SER A 368 5.71 -26.47 9.57
CA SER A 368 4.58 -26.52 8.65
C SER A 368 4.93 -26.01 7.25
N ALA A 369 5.76 -24.98 7.16
CA ALA A 369 6.26 -24.46 5.88
C ALA A 369 7.15 -25.48 5.17
N GLU A 370 8.05 -26.15 5.90
CA GLU A 370 8.92 -27.20 5.35
C GLU A 370 8.12 -28.42 4.86
N LEU A 371 7.08 -28.82 5.60
CA LEU A 371 6.19 -29.91 5.19
C LEU A 371 5.44 -29.58 3.91
N ILE A 372 4.95 -28.34 3.77
CA ILE A 372 4.31 -27.86 2.54
C ILE A 372 5.32 -27.80 1.39
N ALA A 373 6.54 -27.34 1.67
CA ALA A 373 7.61 -27.23 0.68
C ALA A 373 7.94 -28.59 0.07
N VAL A 374 8.30 -29.56 0.92
CA VAL A 374 8.70 -30.90 0.50
C VAL A 374 7.53 -31.66 -0.12
N SER A 375 6.32 -31.51 0.42
CA SER A 375 5.15 -32.16 -0.15
C SER A 375 4.78 -31.61 -1.53
N SER A 376 4.97 -30.32 -1.76
CA SER A 376 4.79 -29.71 -3.09
C SER A 376 5.84 -30.22 -4.08
N ILE A 377 7.12 -30.30 -3.67
CA ILE A 377 8.21 -30.87 -4.50
C ILE A 377 7.89 -32.32 -4.87
N TRP A 378 7.50 -33.13 -3.88
CA TRP A 378 7.12 -34.53 -4.14
C TRP A 378 5.92 -34.62 -5.09
N THR A 379 4.89 -33.81 -4.87
CA THR A 379 3.61 -33.92 -5.59
C THR A 379 3.73 -33.42 -7.03
N TYR A 380 4.27 -32.22 -7.25
CA TYR A 380 4.26 -31.55 -8.55
C TYR A 380 5.55 -31.81 -9.35
N ASP A 381 6.71 -31.78 -8.70
CA ASP A 381 8.02 -31.88 -9.38
C ASP A 381 8.47 -33.33 -9.60
N ILE A 382 8.02 -34.27 -8.78
CA ILE A 382 8.39 -35.69 -8.88
C ILE A 382 7.20 -36.52 -9.37
N TYR A 383 6.11 -36.58 -8.60
CA TYR A 383 5.01 -37.50 -8.86
C TYR A 383 4.22 -37.14 -10.12
N ALA A 384 3.63 -35.94 -10.17
CA ALA A 384 2.88 -35.47 -11.34
C ALA A 384 3.78 -35.29 -12.57
N THR A 385 5.07 -35.03 -12.37
CA THR A 385 5.97 -34.75 -13.48
C THR A 385 6.57 -36.00 -14.12
N TYR A 386 7.04 -36.97 -13.33
CA TYR A 386 7.79 -38.13 -13.84
C TYR A 386 7.09 -39.48 -13.61
N ILE A 387 6.18 -39.59 -12.63
CA ILE A 387 5.57 -40.88 -12.25
C ILE A 387 4.18 -41.04 -12.89
N ASN A 388 3.30 -40.05 -12.71
CA ASN A 388 1.93 -40.08 -13.25
C ASN A 388 1.45 -38.69 -13.70
N PRO A 389 1.75 -38.29 -14.95
CA PRO A 389 1.32 -37.02 -15.53
C PRO A 389 -0.19 -36.81 -15.65
N ALA A 390 -0.98 -37.88 -15.60
CA ALA A 390 -2.45 -37.82 -15.67
C ALA A 390 -3.12 -37.98 -14.28
N ALA A 391 -2.39 -37.73 -13.19
CA ALA A 391 -2.96 -37.84 -11.84
C ALA A 391 -4.08 -36.82 -11.60
N SER A 392 -5.22 -37.29 -11.09
CA SER A 392 -6.34 -36.45 -10.65
C SER A 392 -6.03 -35.72 -9.33
N GLY A 393 -6.73 -34.62 -9.07
CA GLY A 393 -6.57 -33.81 -7.85
C GLY A 393 -6.63 -34.59 -6.54
N LYS A 394 -7.55 -35.57 -6.42
CA LYS A 394 -7.62 -36.46 -5.23
C LYS A 394 -6.32 -37.22 -4.99
N LYS A 395 -5.71 -37.72 -6.07
CA LYS A 395 -4.46 -38.49 -5.99
C LYS A 395 -3.29 -37.59 -5.66
N LEU A 396 -3.28 -36.35 -6.15
CA LEU A 396 -2.26 -35.34 -5.81
C LEU A 396 -2.31 -34.98 -4.31
N ILE A 397 -3.50 -34.72 -3.75
CA ILE A 397 -3.66 -34.45 -2.30
C ILE A 397 -3.18 -35.65 -1.46
N TYR A 398 -3.55 -36.87 -1.86
CA TYR A 398 -3.11 -38.09 -1.16
C TYR A 398 -1.58 -38.26 -1.18
N MET A 399 -0.93 -37.95 -2.31
CA MET A 399 0.54 -37.96 -2.41
C MET A 399 1.20 -36.87 -1.55
N SER A 400 0.61 -35.67 -1.50
CA SER A 400 1.06 -34.61 -0.60
C SER A 400 1.00 -35.07 0.86
N HIS A 401 -0.13 -35.61 1.31
CA HIS A 401 -0.30 -36.12 2.68
C HIS A 401 0.70 -37.21 3.04
N THR A 402 0.90 -38.18 2.15
CA THR A 402 1.85 -39.28 2.36
C THR A 402 3.27 -38.74 2.53
N SER A 403 3.65 -37.77 1.70
CA SER A 403 4.99 -37.16 1.78
C SER A 403 5.23 -36.40 3.08
N CYS A 404 4.23 -35.70 3.63
CA CYS A 404 4.34 -35.03 4.93
C CYS A 404 4.68 -36.00 6.07
N VAL A 405 3.98 -37.15 6.12
CA VAL A 405 4.19 -38.17 7.17
C VAL A 405 5.57 -38.81 7.04
N VAL A 406 5.95 -39.20 5.82
CA VAL A 406 7.25 -39.83 5.55
C VAL A 406 8.38 -38.87 5.89
N TYR A 407 8.31 -37.63 5.39
CA TYR A 407 9.34 -36.62 5.61
C TYR A 407 9.51 -36.29 7.10
N ALA A 408 8.42 -36.05 7.83
CA ALA A 408 8.48 -35.77 9.27
C ALA A 408 9.13 -36.91 10.06
N THR A 409 8.79 -38.16 9.72
CA THR A 409 9.35 -39.36 10.38
C THR A 409 10.84 -39.51 10.08
N CYS A 410 11.24 -39.34 8.82
CA CYS A 410 12.64 -39.38 8.40
C CYS A 410 13.46 -38.27 9.08
N MET A 411 12.92 -37.05 9.16
CA MET A 411 13.61 -35.92 9.78
C MET A 411 13.70 -36.04 11.30
N ALA A 412 12.72 -36.63 11.97
CA ALA A 412 12.81 -36.96 13.39
C ALA A 412 13.94 -37.97 13.67
N ALA A 413 14.04 -39.02 12.85
CA ALA A 413 15.13 -40.00 12.94
C ALA A 413 16.50 -39.38 12.64
N PHE A 414 16.60 -38.59 11.56
CA PHE A 414 17.82 -37.90 11.17
C PHE A 414 18.31 -36.93 12.25
N SER A 415 17.41 -36.11 12.80
CA SER A 415 17.75 -35.15 13.86
C SER A 415 18.16 -35.83 15.16
N THR A 416 17.57 -37.00 15.46
CA THR A 416 18.01 -37.84 16.58
C THR A 416 19.43 -38.38 16.34
N GLY A 417 19.75 -38.79 15.10
CA GLY A 417 21.11 -39.18 14.71
C GLY A 417 22.11 -38.03 14.86
N LEU A 418 21.76 -36.82 14.44
CA LEU A 418 22.60 -35.62 14.61
C LEU A 418 22.88 -35.32 16.08
N HIS A 419 21.87 -35.46 16.95
CA HIS A 419 22.05 -35.29 18.40
C HIS A 419 23.10 -36.26 18.97
N TYR A 420 23.01 -37.55 18.64
CA TYR A 420 24.00 -38.55 19.08
C TYR A 420 25.37 -38.37 18.43
N ALA A 421 25.44 -37.75 17.25
CA ALA A 421 26.69 -37.35 16.60
C ALA A 421 27.32 -36.09 17.21
N GLY A 422 26.69 -35.45 18.20
CA GLY A 422 27.18 -34.21 18.83
C GLY A 422 27.02 -32.97 17.95
N ILE A 423 26.15 -33.02 16.94
CA ILE A 423 25.91 -31.90 16.02
C ILE A 423 24.79 -31.02 16.59
N SER A 424 25.12 -29.78 16.92
CA SER A 424 24.18 -28.78 17.44
C SER A 424 23.46 -28.03 16.32
N MET A 425 22.39 -27.32 16.69
CA MET A 425 21.72 -26.37 15.79
C MET A 425 22.68 -25.28 15.31
N GLY A 426 23.55 -24.75 16.19
CA GLY A 426 24.56 -23.75 15.82
C GLY A 426 25.55 -24.25 14.77
N TYR A 427 25.99 -25.52 14.86
CA TYR A 427 26.86 -26.14 13.85
C TYR A 427 26.16 -26.20 12.48
N LEU A 428 24.91 -26.68 12.45
CA LEU A 428 24.11 -26.76 11.23
C LEU A 428 23.90 -25.38 10.61
N TYR A 429 23.68 -24.36 11.46
CA TYR A 429 23.50 -22.98 11.01
C TYR A 429 24.73 -22.43 10.29
N LEU A 430 25.94 -22.69 10.79
CA LEU A 430 27.16 -22.26 10.11
C LEU A 430 27.45 -23.08 8.84
N LEU A 431 27.05 -24.36 8.84
CA LEU A 431 27.27 -25.27 7.71
C LEU A 431 26.38 -24.96 6.51
N MET A 432 25.18 -24.41 6.72
CA MET A 432 24.14 -24.35 5.68
C MET A 432 24.67 -23.77 4.37
N GLY A 433 25.36 -22.63 4.40
CA GLY A 433 25.77 -22.00 3.15
C GLY A 433 26.93 -22.71 2.44
N VAL A 434 27.71 -23.55 3.12
CA VAL A 434 28.67 -24.47 2.49
C VAL A 434 27.95 -25.42 1.53
N ILE A 435 26.77 -25.91 1.93
CA ILE A 435 26.04 -26.94 1.19
C ILE A 435 25.15 -26.34 0.10
N ILE A 436 24.40 -25.28 0.38
CA ILE A 436 23.29 -24.88 -0.52
C ILE A 436 23.51 -23.55 -1.27
N SER A 437 24.45 -22.70 -0.86
CA SER A 437 24.57 -21.34 -1.45
C SER A 437 25.04 -21.32 -2.91
N GLY A 438 25.73 -22.35 -3.38
CA GLY A 438 26.19 -22.47 -4.76
C GLY A 438 25.07 -22.47 -5.81
N ALA A 439 23.84 -22.81 -5.41
CA ALA A 439 22.68 -22.81 -6.29
C ALA A 439 21.94 -21.45 -6.36
N VAL A 440 22.22 -20.52 -5.44
CA VAL A 440 21.48 -19.24 -5.29
C VAL A 440 21.55 -18.38 -6.54
N LEU A 441 22.77 -18.07 -7.00
CA LEU A 441 22.98 -17.19 -8.13
C LEU A 441 22.43 -17.83 -9.44
N PRO A 442 22.73 -19.10 -9.74
CA PRO A 442 22.10 -19.80 -10.86
C PRO A 442 20.56 -19.81 -10.85
N ALA A 443 19.91 -20.05 -9.70
CA ALA A 443 18.45 -20.00 -9.60
C ALA A 443 17.91 -18.57 -9.79
N SER A 444 18.55 -17.57 -9.18
CA SER A 444 18.12 -16.17 -9.29
C SER A 444 18.16 -15.70 -10.75
N LEU A 445 19.23 -16.05 -11.48
CA LEU A 445 19.39 -15.74 -12.89
C LEU A 445 18.39 -16.51 -13.78
N THR A 446 17.82 -17.60 -13.27
CA THR A 446 16.72 -18.32 -13.93
C THR A 446 15.53 -17.40 -14.15
N LEU A 447 15.25 -16.46 -13.23
CA LEU A 447 14.18 -15.48 -13.38
C LEU A 447 14.68 -14.11 -13.83
N LEU A 448 15.94 -13.75 -13.60
CA LEU A 448 16.41 -12.38 -13.83
C LEU A 448 17.18 -12.19 -15.15
N TRP A 449 17.77 -13.23 -15.71
CA TRP A 449 18.68 -13.10 -16.86
C TRP A 449 18.31 -14.02 -18.02
N SER A 450 17.92 -13.41 -19.14
CA SER A 450 17.46 -14.14 -20.34
C SER A 450 18.55 -14.82 -21.14
N ARG A 451 19.84 -14.69 -20.80
CA ARG A 451 20.97 -15.25 -21.57
C ARG A 451 21.72 -16.40 -20.88
N GLN A 452 21.36 -16.74 -19.65
CA GLN A 452 21.96 -17.88 -18.93
C GLN A 452 21.76 -19.17 -19.73
N SER A 453 22.86 -19.90 -19.97
CA SER A 453 22.81 -21.19 -20.66
C SER A 453 22.33 -22.30 -19.72
N TRP A 454 21.69 -23.34 -20.27
CA TRP A 454 21.33 -24.54 -19.52
C TRP A 454 22.54 -25.13 -18.79
N ALA A 455 23.70 -25.24 -19.46
CA ALA A 455 24.92 -25.79 -18.86
C ALA A 455 25.39 -25.00 -17.64
N ALA A 456 25.30 -23.66 -17.69
CA ALA A 456 25.60 -22.82 -16.53
C ALA A 456 24.62 -23.05 -15.38
N ALA A 457 23.33 -23.24 -15.67
CA ALA A 457 22.33 -23.55 -14.65
C ALA A 457 22.49 -24.95 -14.05
N THR A 458 22.92 -25.95 -14.84
CA THR A 458 23.08 -27.35 -14.41
C THR A 458 24.38 -27.60 -13.64
N PHE A 459 25.53 -27.15 -14.16
CA PHE A 459 26.84 -27.55 -13.64
C PHE A 459 27.41 -26.61 -12.59
N ALA A 460 27.02 -25.32 -12.58
CA ALA A 460 27.55 -24.38 -11.59
C ALA A 460 27.23 -24.78 -10.13
N PRO A 461 26.00 -25.22 -9.78
CA PRO A 461 25.70 -25.57 -8.39
C PRO A 461 26.51 -26.78 -7.87
N PRO A 462 26.57 -27.95 -8.56
CA PRO A 462 27.38 -29.07 -8.09
C PRO A 462 28.89 -28.77 -8.03
N LEU A 463 29.41 -28.00 -9.01
CA LEU A 463 30.82 -27.59 -8.98
C LEU A 463 31.11 -26.68 -7.79
N ALA A 464 30.22 -25.72 -7.50
CA ALA A 464 30.35 -24.84 -6.35
C ALA A 464 30.31 -25.62 -5.03
N LEU A 465 29.43 -26.62 -4.91
CA LEU A 465 29.38 -27.53 -3.76
C LEU A 465 30.68 -28.33 -3.59
N CYS A 466 31.23 -28.89 -4.67
CA CYS A 466 32.52 -29.58 -4.59
C CYS A 466 33.63 -28.65 -4.10
N CYS A 467 33.72 -27.44 -4.66
CA CYS A 467 34.72 -26.45 -4.25
C CYS A 467 34.53 -26.00 -2.79
N SER A 468 33.29 -25.79 -2.34
CA SER A 468 33.00 -25.36 -0.97
C SER A 468 33.35 -26.44 0.06
N LEU A 469 33.03 -27.71 -0.23
CA LEU A 469 33.39 -28.85 0.63
C LEU A 469 34.90 -29.02 0.74
N ILE A 470 35.64 -28.87 -0.37
CA ILE A 470 37.10 -28.90 -0.38
C ILE A 470 37.64 -27.75 0.47
N ALA A 471 37.19 -26.52 0.23
CA ALA A 471 37.65 -25.35 0.98
C ALA A 471 37.39 -25.48 2.48
N TRP A 472 36.19 -25.96 2.86
CA TRP A 472 35.81 -26.18 4.26
C TRP A 472 36.70 -27.23 4.93
N LEU A 473 36.79 -28.43 4.37
CA LEU A 473 37.52 -29.55 5.00
C LEU A 473 39.03 -29.36 4.97
N VAL A 474 39.59 -28.80 3.89
CA VAL A 474 41.03 -28.50 3.81
C VAL A 474 41.40 -27.41 4.81
N THR A 475 40.58 -26.37 4.97
CA THR A 475 40.84 -25.32 5.97
C THR A 475 40.78 -25.89 7.39
N ALA A 476 39.79 -26.75 7.70
CA ALA A 476 39.71 -27.43 8.99
C ALA A 476 40.95 -28.29 9.27
N LYS A 477 41.33 -29.16 8.32
CA LYS A 477 42.51 -30.04 8.45
C LYS A 477 43.81 -29.23 8.56
N SER A 478 43.94 -28.14 7.80
CA SER A 478 45.15 -27.32 7.78
C SER A 478 45.33 -26.49 9.04
N GLN A 479 44.25 -26.00 9.67
CA GLN A 479 44.33 -25.14 10.86
C GLN A 479 44.39 -25.95 12.16
N TYR A 480 43.65 -27.06 12.26
CA TYR A 480 43.48 -27.80 13.51
C TYR A 480 44.15 -29.18 13.51
N GLY A 481 44.53 -29.71 12.35
CA GLY A 481 45.21 -31.00 12.23
C GLY A 481 44.28 -32.22 12.26
N ASP A 482 42.99 -32.05 12.54
CA ASP A 482 41.97 -33.10 12.61
C ASP A 482 40.64 -32.67 11.96
N LEU A 483 39.72 -33.62 11.76
CA LEU A 483 38.37 -33.39 11.24
C LEU A 483 37.35 -33.88 12.28
N SER A 484 37.21 -33.13 13.38
CA SER A 484 36.21 -33.35 14.42
C SER A 484 35.08 -32.33 14.32
N VAL A 485 33.96 -32.56 15.01
CA VAL A 485 32.83 -31.61 15.06
C VAL A 485 33.29 -30.22 15.53
N ALA A 486 34.25 -30.17 16.47
CA ALA A 486 34.82 -28.92 16.94
C ALA A 486 35.66 -28.22 15.85
N SER A 487 36.55 -28.95 15.17
CA SER A 487 37.43 -28.34 14.16
C SER A 487 36.66 -27.90 12.91
N THR A 488 35.75 -28.73 12.41
CA THR A 488 34.92 -28.42 11.23
C THR A 488 33.85 -27.37 11.54
N GLY A 489 33.39 -27.28 12.79
CA GLY A 489 32.38 -26.34 13.27
C GLY A 489 32.89 -24.94 13.60
N SER A 490 34.21 -24.73 13.55
CA SER A 490 34.81 -23.43 13.86
C SER A 490 34.57 -22.39 12.75
N ASN A 491 34.60 -21.10 13.12
CA ASN A 491 34.25 -20.00 12.23
C ASN A 491 35.10 -19.94 10.95
N ASN A 492 36.41 -20.20 11.03
CA ASN A 492 37.31 -20.05 9.87
C ASN A 492 37.07 -21.08 8.74
N PRO A 493 37.02 -22.40 9.01
CA PRO A 493 36.60 -23.39 8.03
C PRO A 493 35.21 -23.10 7.46
N MET A 494 34.24 -22.74 8.31
CA MET A 494 32.88 -22.43 7.88
C MET A 494 32.87 -21.20 6.96
N LEU A 495 33.61 -20.14 7.30
CA LEU A 495 33.78 -18.95 6.46
C LEU A 495 34.34 -19.32 5.08
N ALA A 496 35.41 -20.11 5.03
CA ALA A 496 36.04 -20.53 3.78
C ALA A 496 35.06 -21.29 2.88
N GLY A 497 34.36 -22.28 3.43
CA GLY A 497 33.36 -23.05 2.69
C GLY A 497 32.21 -22.19 2.19
N ASN A 498 31.65 -21.33 3.04
CA ASN A 498 30.53 -20.45 2.70
C ASN A 498 30.93 -19.48 1.58
N VAL A 499 32.02 -18.73 1.74
CA VAL A 499 32.47 -17.75 0.74
C VAL A 499 32.73 -18.39 -0.62
N VAL A 500 33.38 -19.56 -0.64
CA VAL A 500 33.61 -20.31 -1.89
C VAL A 500 32.29 -20.76 -2.52
N SER A 501 31.33 -21.25 -1.72
CA SER A 501 30.01 -21.67 -2.20
C SER A 501 29.27 -20.55 -2.94
N LEU A 502 29.19 -19.34 -2.38
CA LEU A 502 28.45 -18.23 -3.00
C LEU A 502 29.21 -17.59 -4.18
N LEU A 503 30.54 -17.50 -4.11
CA LEU A 503 31.33 -16.76 -5.11
C LEU A 503 31.77 -17.62 -6.29
N ALA A 504 31.93 -18.94 -6.15
CA ALA A 504 32.33 -19.80 -7.26
C ALA A 504 31.38 -19.73 -8.48
N PRO A 505 30.04 -19.66 -8.31
CA PRO A 505 29.11 -19.44 -9.42
C PRO A 505 29.34 -18.13 -10.21
N VAL A 506 29.90 -17.09 -9.59
CA VAL A 506 30.23 -15.82 -10.29
C VAL A 506 31.26 -16.06 -11.40
N ILE A 507 32.13 -17.07 -11.24
CA ILE A 507 33.11 -17.48 -12.24
C ILE A 507 32.54 -18.55 -13.16
N PHE A 508 31.91 -19.60 -12.60
CA PHE A 508 31.41 -20.72 -13.39
C PHE A 508 30.31 -20.31 -14.37
N ILE A 509 29.40 -19.40 -14.00
CA ILE A 509 28.28 -19.01 -14.86
C ILE A 509 28.76 -18.33 -16.15
N PRO A 510 29.60 -17.27 -16.13
CA PRO A 510 30.16 -16.68 -17.35
C PRO A 510 30.96 -17.69 -18.19
N VAL A 511 31.83 -18.49 -17.58
CA VAL A 511 32.66 -19.48 -18.28
C VAL A 511 31.80 -20.52 -19.00
N LEU A 512 30.83 -21.11 -18.31
CA LEU A 512 29.92 -22.11 -18.89
C LEU A 512 28.94 -21.48 -19.90
N THR A 513 28.54 -20.23 -19.70
CA THR A 513 27.67 -19.52 -20.67
C THR A 513 28.43 -19.19 -21.96
N LEU A 514 29.72 -18.83 -21.88
CA LEU A 514 30.56 -18.60 -23.05
C LEU A 514 30.89 -19.91 -23.77
N ALA A 515 31.23 -20.98 -23.04
CA ALA A 515 31.58 -22.27 -23.61
C ALA A 515 30.40 -22.96 -24.34
N PHE A 516 29.19 -22.87 -23.79
CA PHE A 516 28.00 -23.55 -24.32
C PHE A 516 27.02 -22.63 -25.07
N LYS A 517 27.44 -21.38 -25.36
CA LYS A 517 26.68 -20.30 -26.00
C LYS A 517 25.45 -19.82 -25.20
N THR A 518 25.13 -18.53 -25.36
CA THR A 518 23.96 -17.90 -24.70
C THR A 518 22.65 -18.39 -25.31
N GLN A 519 21.67 -18.72 -24.47
CA GLN A 519 20.30 -19.02 -24.91
C GLN A 519 19.44 -17.78 -24.66
N LYS A 520 18.99 -17.07 -25.70
CA LYS A 520 18.08 -15.91 -25.55
C LYS A 520 16.67 -16.44 -25.32
N TYR A 521 16.28 -16.56 -24.05
CA TYR A 521 15.01 -17.16 -23.65
C TYR A 521 13.87 -16.14 -23.60
N ASP A 522 12.68 -16.51 -24.10
CA ASP A 522 11.52 -15.63 -24.31
C ASP A 522 10.41 -15.75 -23.23
N TRP A 523 10.61 -16.60 -22.22
CA TRP A 523 9.70 -16.80 -21.08
C TRP A 523 8.32 -17.36 -21.43
N MET A 524 8.02 -17.69 -22.69
CA MET A 524 6.69 -18.14 -23.10
C MET A 524 6.37 -19.53 -22.55
N SER A 525 7.34 -20.45 -22.53
CA SER A 525 7.08 -21.82 -22.02
C SER A 525 6.81 -21.87 -20.51
N MET A 526 7.21 -20.85 -19.73
CA MET A 526 6.87 -20.76 -18.30
C MET A 526 5.40 -20.44 -18.05
N LYS A 527 4.73 -19.75 -18.99
CA LYS A 527 3.29 -19.48 -18.89
C LYS A 527 2.47 -20.74 -19.13
N ALA A 528 3.03 -21.71 -19.87
CA ALA A 528 2.40 -22.97 -20.23
C ALA A 528 2.52 -24.07 -19.15
N ILE A 529 3.02 -23.75 -17.95
CA ILE A 529 3.00 -24.68 -16.81
C ILE A 529 1.53 -25.04 -16.50
N ARG A 530 1.26 -26.35 -16.44
CA ARG A 530 -0.10 -26.91 -16.35
C ARG A 530 -0.70 -26.70 -14.95
N LYS A 531 -1.97 -26.28 -14.89
CA LYS A 531 -2.79 -26.31 -13.66
C LYS A 531 -3.30 -27.73 -13.38
N GLY A 532 -3.44 -28.10 -12.09
CA GLY A 532 -3.96 -29.41 -11.70
C GLY A 532 -5.37 -29.68 -12.25
N ASP A 533 -5.65 -30.92 -12.64
CA ASP A 533 -6.98 -31.35 -13.10
C ASP A 533 -7.84 -31.79 -11.90
N ASP A 534 -8.74 -30.90 -11.48
CA ASP A 534 -9.63 -31.06 -10.33
C ASP A 534 -11.09 -31.40 -10.73
N SER A 535 -11.36 -31.74 -11.99
CA SER A 535 -12.71 -32.00 -12.54
C SER A 535 -13.52 -33.03 -11.72
N ASP A 536 -12.87 -34.10 -11.25
CA ASP A 536 -13.50 -35.13 -10.40
C ASP A 536 -13.92 -34.63 -9.00
N LEU A 537 -13.19 -33.65 -8.42
CA LEU A 537 -13.50 -33.08 -7.10
C LEU A 537 -14.66 -32.08 -7.18
N VAL A 538 -14.79 -31.43 -8.32
CA VAL A 538 -15.86 -30.47 -8.63
C VAL A 538 -17.16 -31.21 -8.95
N ALA A 539 -17.09 -32.30 -9.72
CA ALA A 539 -18.24 -33.16 -10.05
C ALA A 539 -18.88 -33.80 -8.79
N ASP A 540 -18.07 -34.26 -7.83
CA ASP A 540 -18.57 -34.82 -6.56
C ASP A 540 -19.25 -33.79 -5.64
N ALA A 541 -18.97 -32.50 -5.83
CA ALA A 541 -19.50 -31.43 -5.00
C ALA A 541 -20.76 -30.76 -5.55
N ASP A 542 -21.19 -31.11 -6.75
CA ASP A 542 -22.30 -30.49 -7.50
C ASP A 542 -22.15 -28.95 -7.58
N VAL A 543 -20.92 -28.50 -7.88
CA VAL A 543 -20.56 -27.08 -8.03
C VAL A 543 -19.99 -26.86 -9.43
N ASP A 544 -20.35 -25.74 -10.07
CA ASP A 544 -19.85 -25.41 -11.40
C ASP A 544 -18.33 -25.14 -11.39
N VAL A 545 -17.61 -25.64 -12.41
CA VAL A 545 -16.13 -25.57 -12.52
C VAL A 545 -15.64 -24.12 -12.58
N GLU A 546 -16.44 -23.23 -13.16
CA GLU A 546 -16.13 -21.80 -13.27
C GLU A 546 -16.21 -21.03 -11.93
N LEU A 547 -16.83 -21.61 -10.90
CA LEU A 547 -17.06 -20.95 -9.61
C LEU A 547 -15.95 -21.23 -8.57
N VAL A 548 -14.94 -22.03 -8.92
CA VAL A 548 -13.83 -22.40 -8.03
C VAL A 548 -12.70 -21.36 -8.13
N PRO A 549 -12.27 -20.73 -7.01
CA PRO A 549 -11.18 -19.74 -7.01
C PRO A 549 -9.87 -20.31 -7.61
N GLY A 550 -9.38 -19.70 -8.69
CA GLY A 550 -8.13 -20.08 -9.37
C GLY A 550 -8.29 -20.79 -10.72
N GLN A 551 -9.52 -21.18 -11.10
CA GLN A 551 -9.82 -21.80 -12.41
C GLN A 551 -10.49 -20.88 -13.45
N THR A 552 -10.83 -19.63 -13.09
CA THR A 552 -11.42 -18.64 -13.99
C THR A 552 -10.47 -18.27 -15.14
N SER A 553 -10.96 -18.31 -16.39
CA SER A 553 -10.27 -17.71 -17.54
C SER A 553 -10.38 -16.18 -17.44
N ARG A 554 -9.29 -15.50 -17.14
CA ARG A 554 -9.25 -14.03 -17.08
C ARG A 554 -9.28 -13.47 -18.50
N SER A 555 -9.95 -12.33 -18.66
CA SER A 555 -9.96 -11.65 -19.96
C SER A 555 -8.54 -11.16 -20.30
N VAL A 556 -8.21 -11.05 -21.59
CA VAL A 556 -6.89 -10.59 -22.05
C VAL A 556 -6.58 -9.19 -21.50
N GLN A 557 -7.61 -8.34 -21.32
CA GLN A 557 -7.47 -6.99 -20.75
C GLN A 557 -7.13 -7.01 -19.26
N GLU A 558 -7.75 -7.89 -18.46
CA GLU A 558 -7.42 -8.06 -17.04
C GLU A 558 -5.99 -8.56 -16.84
N GLU A 559 -5.55 -9.53 -17.67
CA GLU A 559 -4.17 -10.04 -17.64
C GLU A 559 -3.16 -8.94 -17.99
N GLU A 560 -3.42 -8.12 -19.00
CA GLU A 560 -2.54 -7.00 -19.36
C GLU A 560 -2.46 -5.93 -18.27
N ALA A 561 -3.58 -5.58 -17.64
CA ALA A 561 -3.63 -4.61 -16.54
C ALA A 561 -2.86 -5.11 -15.32
N GLU A 562 -3.01 -6.39 -14.95
CA GLU A 562 -2.27 -7.01 -13.86
C GLU A 562 -0.76 -7.10 -14.16
N GLN A 563 -0.39 -7.41 -15.40
CA GLN A 563 1.00 -7.40 -15.84
C GLN A 563 1.64 -6.02 -15.75
N ARG A 564 0.93 -4.94 -16.12
CA ARG A 564 1.41 -3.55 -15.93
C ARG A 564 1.62 -3.21 -14.45
N LYS A 565 0.69 -3.59 -13.58
CA LYS A 565 0.82 -3.43 -12.11
C LYS A 565 2.05 -4.18 -11.58
N LEU A 566 2.25 -5.43 -11.99
CA LEU A 566 3.40 -6.25 -11.63
C LEU A 566 4.73 -5.68 -12.14
N GLN A 567 4.76 -5.08 -13.34
CA GLN A 567 5.96 -4.41 -13.85
C GLN A 567 6.36 -3.19 -13.02
N ARG A 568 5.37 -2.37 -12.61
CA ARG A 568 5.62 -1.23 -11.72
C ARG A 568 6.08 -1.71 -10.35
N ALA A 569 5.42 -2.72 -9.78
CA ALA A 569 5.81 -3.35 -8.52
C ALA A 569 7.26 -3.89 -8.58
N ALA A 570 7.64 -4.58 -9.66
CA ALA A 570 9.00 -5.09 -9.83
C ALA A 570 10.08 -3.98 -9.84
N LYS A 571 9.79 -2.81 -10.44
CA LYS A 571 10.71 -1.66 -10.43
C LYS A 571 10.86 -1.07 -9.03
N ILE A 572 9.74 -0.93 -8.31
CA ILE A 572 9.72 -0.43 -6.92
C ILE A 572 10.50 -1.40 -6.02
N ALA A 573 10.21 -2.70 -6.11
CA ALA A 573 10.87 -3.75 -5.35
C ALA A 573 12.39 -3.67 -5.50
N ARG A 574 12.90 -3.67 -6.74
CA ARG A 574 14.34 -3.60 -7.01
C ARG A 574 15.00 -2.36 -6.39
N THR A 575 14.38 -1.19 -6.55
CA THR A 575 14.92 0.08 -6.04
C THR A 575 14.96 0.07 -4.51
N LEU A 576 13.87 -0.36 -3.89
CA LEU A 576 13.73 -0.43 -2.43
C LEU A 576 14.72 -1.43 -1.82
N THR A 577 14.83 -2.61 -2.42
CA THR A 577 15.73 -3.66 -1.98
C THR A 577 17.18 -3.19 -2.00
N VAL A 578 17.62 -2.50 -3.05
CA VAL A 578 18.98 -1.94 -3.13
C VAL A 578 19.19 -0.89 -2.04
N ALA A 579 18.24 0.03 -1.86
CA ALA A 579 18.33 1.06 -0.82
C ALA A 579 18.42 0.45 0.59
N MET A 580 17.57 -0.53 0.91
CA MET A 580 17.56 -1.21 2.21
C MET A 580 18.81 -2.02 2.46
N THR A 581 19.34 -2.68 1.43
CA THR A 581 20.62 -3.40 1.52
C THR A 581 21.75 -2.45 1.90
N LEU A 582 21.84 -1.29 1.23
CA LEU A 582 22.85 -0.28 1.55
C LEU A 582 22.67 0.28 2.96
N ILE A 583 21.44 0.51 3.40
CA ILE A 583 21.17 1.07 4.73
C ILE A 583 21.54 0.07 5.84
N LEU A 584 21.02 -1.16 5.77
CA LEU A 584 21.15 -2.16 6.84
C LEU A 584 22.54 -2.79 6.91
N LEU A 585 23.24 -2.94 5.77
CA LEU A 585 24.55 -3.59 5.74
C LEU A 585 25.72 -2.60 5.72
N VAL A 586 25.52 -1.39 5.20
CA VAL A 586 26.61 -0.42 5.00
C VAL A 586 26.42 0.82 5.85
N LEU A 587 25.39 1.63 5.60
CA LEU A 587 25.27 2.97 6.20
C LEU A 587 25.10 2.96 7.71
N TRP A 588 24.38 1.98 8.26
CA TRP A 588 24.17 1.90 9.71
C TRP A 588 25.36 1.25 10.44
N PRO A 589 25.78 0.00 10.15
CA PRO A 589 26.77 -0.65 11.00
C PRO A 589 28.22 -0.31 10.65
N MET A 590 28.55 0.02 9.40
CA MET A 590 29.96 0.20 8.99
C MET A 590 30.63 1.44 9.62
N PRO A 591 29.96 2.60 9.80
CA PRO A 591 30.53 3.71 10.56
C PRO A 591 30.83 3.35 12.02
N LEU A 592 29.95 2.58 12.66
CA LEU A 592 30.14 2.12 14.04
C LEU A 592 31.28 1.10 14.14
N TYR A 593 31.41 0.21 13.16
CA TYR A 593 32.50 -0.75 13.06
C TYR A 593 33.85 -0.05 12.81
N GLY A 594 33.90 0.83 11.80
CA GLY A 594 35.13 1.50 11.35
C GLY A 594 35.71 2.46 12.39
N SER A 595 34.86 3.20 13.11
CA SER A 595 35.28 4.10 14.19
C SER A 595 35.77 3.38 15.44
N GLY A 596 35.44 2.09 15.63
CA GLY A 596 35.72 1.38 16.87
C GLY A 596 34.96 1.94 18.08
N TYR A 597 33.80 2.56 17.85
CA TYR A 597 33.02 3.19 18.90
C TYR A 597 32.53 2.16 19.93
N ILE A 598 32.82 2.42 21.20
CA ILE A 598 32.26 1.72 22.35
C ILE A 598 31.07 2.54 22.82
N PHE A 599 29.90 1.93 22.91
CA PHE A 599 28.65 2.63 23.18
C PHE A 599 28.73 3.32 24.54
N SER A 600 28.34 4.59 24.59
CA SER A 600 28.05 5.26 25.85
C SER A 600 26.72 4.75 26.43
N LYS A 601 26.53 4.90 27.75
CA LYS A 601 25.27 4.56 28.43
C LYS A 601 24.04 5.18 27.74
N LYS A 602 24.14 6.46 27.34
CA LYS A 602 23.06 7.17 26.61
C LYS A 602 22.80 6.54 25.24
N PHE A 603 23.85 6.21 24.49
CA PHE A 603 23.70 5.59 23.18
C PHE A 603 23.10 4.19 23.28
N PHE A 604 23.52 3.37 24.24
CA PHE A 604 22.94 2.05 24.50
C PHE A 604 21.47 2.15 24.91
N THR A 605 21.11 3.13 25.74
CA THR A 605 19.70 3.40 26.09
C THR A 605 18.88 3.73 24.83
N GLY A 606 19.41 4.57 23.94
CA GLY A 606 18.80 4.85 22.64
C GLY A 606 18.68 3.61 21.73
N TRP A 607 19.71 2.76 21.70
CA TRP A 607 19.72 1.51 20.94
C TRP A 607 18.56 0.58 21.35
N VAL A 608 18.36 0.41 22.66
CA VAL A 608 17.25 -0.38 23.22
C VAL A 608 15.90 0.29 22.91
N ALA A 609 15.79 1.60 23.07
CA ALA A 609 14.55 2.34 22.80
C ALA A 609 14.10 2.22 21.34
N VAL A 610 15.04 2.34 20.38
CA VAL A 610 14.76 2.13 18.95
C VAL A 610 14.29 0.70 18.69
N GLY A 611 14.92 -0.30 19.32
CA GLY A 611 14.48 -1.69 19.21
C GLY A 611 13.04 -1.90 19.69
N ILE A 612 12.68 -1.36 20.87
CA ILE A 612 11.32 -1.47 21.42
C ILE A 612 10.29 -0.75 20.53
N LEU A 613 10.62 0.46 20.05
CA LEU A 613 9.75 1.19 19.13
C LEU A 613 9.51 0.41 17.83
N TRP A 614 10.56 -0.19 17.28
CA TRP A 614 10.44 -1.03 16.09
C TRP A 614 9.54 -2.23 16.35
N LEU A 615 9.64 -2.88 17.52
CA LEU A 615 8.76 -3.98 17.89
C LEU A 615 7.28 -3.56 17.97
N PHE A 616 6.97 -2.36 18.46
CA PHE A 616 5.61 -1.80 18.41
C PHE A 616 5.12 -1.62 16.97
N CYS A 617 5.97 -1.09 16.09
CA CYS A 617 5.64 -1.00 14.67
C CYS A 617 5.40 -2.37 14.04
N SER A 618 6.24 -3.36 14.35
CA SER A 618 6.03 -4.75 13.91
C SER A 618 4.70 -5.30 14.41
N ALA A 619 4.35 -5.09 15.68
CA ALA A 619 3.08 -5.54 16.25
C ALA A 619 1.85 -4.89 15.59
N MET A 620 1.94 -3.61 15.23
CA MET A 620 0.88 -2.96 14.45
C MET A 620 0.79 -3.54 13.03
N CYS A 621 1.94 -3.77 12.38
CA CYS A 621 2.01 -4.22 11.00
C CYS A 621 1.60 -5.69 10.79
N VAL A 622 2.00 -6.59 11.68
CA VAL A 622 1.73 -8.04 11.52
C VAL A 622 0.80 -8.62 12.58
N GLY A 623 0.51 -7.90 13.64
CA GLY A 623 -0.53 -8.25 14.62
C GLY A 623 -1.86 -7.56 14.31
N VAL A 624 -1.89 -6.23 14.28
CA VAL A 624 -3.17 -5.48 14.19
C VAL A 624 -3.69 -5.37 12.76
N TYR A 625 -2.82 -5.05 11.80
CA TYR A 625 -3.23 -4.82 10.41
C TYR A 625 -3.94 -6.02 9.74
N PRO A 626 -3.50 -7.29 9.92
CA PRO A 626 -4.22 -8.43 9.34
C PRO A 626 -5.65 -8.58 9.88
N LEU A 627 -5.88 -8.31 11.17
CA LEU A 627 -7.23 -8.33 11.76
C LEU A 627 -8.10 -7.22 11.17
N TRP A 628 -7.53 -6.03 11.01
CA TRP A 628 -8.24 -4.91 10.39
C TRP A 628 -8.58 -5.21 8.92
N GLU A 629 -7.64 -5.75 8.15
CA GLU A 629 -7.84 -6.13 6.74
C GLU A 629 -8.90 -7.25 6.58
N GLY A 630 -8.99 -8.18 7.53
CA GLY A 630 -9.94 -9.28 7.57
C GLY A 630 -11.32 -8.98 8.19
N ARG A 631 -11.51 -7.83 8.84
CA ARG A 631 -12.64 -7.55 9.75
C ARG A 631 -14.03 -7.77 9.15
N ARG A 632 -14.23 -7.43 7.87
CA ARG A 632 -15.53 -7.59 7.19
C ARG A 632 -15.86 -9.07 6.96
N THR A 633 -14.87 -9.85 6.54
CA THR A 633 -15.01 -11.30 6.37
C THR A 633 -15.26 -11.96 7.72
N SER A 634 -14.48 -11.63 8.75
CA SER A 634 -14.68 -12.15 10.11
C SER A 634 -16.07 -11.82 10.66
N ALA A 635 -16.54 -10.56 10.52
CA ALA A 635 -17.87 -10.16 10.97
C ALA A 635 -19.00 -10.94 10.26
N ARG A 636 -18.87 -11.15 8.95
CA ARG A 636 -19.81 -11.97 8.17
C ARG A 636 -19.81 -13.42 8.66
N THR A 637 -18.64 -14.05 8.79
CA THR A 637 -18.53 -15.44 9.28
C THR A 637 -19.07 -15.58 10.70
N CYS A 638 -18.75 -14.67 11.62
CA CYS A 638 -19.28 -14.67 12.98
C CYS A 638 -20.80 -14.49 13.01
N LYS A 639 -21.36 -13.61 12.17
CA LYS A 639 -22.81 -13.43 12.04
C LYS A 639 -23.47 -14.71 11.52
N SER A 640 -22.89 -15.37 10.52
CA SER A 640 -23.40 -16.65 10.00
C SER A 640 -23.36 -17.76 11.05
N ILE A 641 -22.26 -17.89 11.80
CA ILE A 641 -22.14 -18.84 12.91
C ILE A 641 -23.20 -18.53 13.98
N PHE A 642 -23.36 -17.26 14.37
CA PHE A 642 -24.34 -16.86 15.37
C PHE A 642 -25.78 -17.18 14.94
N LEU A 643 -26.12 -16.93 13.67
CA LEU A 643 -27.45 -17.25 13.13
C LEU A 643 -27.71 -18.77 13.09
N ASP A 644 -26.68 -19.57 12.78
CA ASP A 644 -26.76 -21.04 12.76
C ASP A 644 -26.91 -21.60 14.20
N VAL A 645 -26.10 -21.12 15.14
CA VAL A 645 -26.12 -21.54 16.56
C VAL A 645 -27.40 -21.10 17.29
N THR A 646 -27.97 -19.94 16.95
CA THR A 646 -29.20 -19.44 17.59
C THR A 646 -30.48 -19.99 16.98
N GLY A 647 -30.40 -20.87 15.98
CA GLY A 647 -31.56 -21.45 15.30
C GLY A 647 -32.39 -20.42 14.50
N ARG A 648 -31.85 -19.22 14.27
CA ARG A 648 -32.50 -18.12 13.54
C ARG A 648 -32.13 -18.08 12.05
N GLY A 649 -31.26 -18.99 11.59
CA GLY A 649 -30.90 -19.15 10.19
C GLY A 649 -31.75 -20.20 9.49
N ARG A 650 -32.38 -19.84 8.36
CA ARG A 650 -32.76 -20.84 7.35
C ARG A 650 -31.47 -21.47 6.79
N PRO A 651 -31.44 -22.78 6.50
CA PRO A 651 -30.33 -23.36 5.76
C PRO A 651 -30.37 -22.80 4.34
N ALA A 652 -29.52 -21.82 4.04
CA ALA A 652 -29.21 -21.48 2.66
C ALA A 652 -28.22 -22.54 2.15
N VAL A 653 -28.69 -23.78 1.96
CA VAL A 653 -28.02 -24.70 1.04
C VAL A 653 -28.45 -24.28 -0.36
N HIS A 654 -27.73 -23.30 -0.92
CA HIS A 654 -27.61 -23.20 -2.37
C HIS A 654 -26.34 -23.95 -2.77
N HIS A 655 -26.46 -25.26 -3.02
CA HIS A 655 -25.56 -25.86 -4.01
C HIS A 655 -25.85 -25.13 -5.33
N GLY A 656 -24.83 -24.49 -5.91
CA GLY A 656 -24.94 -23.90 -7.24
C GLY A 656 -25.24 -22.40 -7.38
N ARG A 657 -24.83 -21.52 -6.43
CA ARG A 657 -24.56 -20.09 -6.74
C ARG A 657 -23.75 -19.42 -5.62
N PRO A 658 -22.55 -18.88 -5.88
CA PRO A 658 -21.78 -18.17 -4.86
C PRO A 658 -22.37 -16.78 -4.63
N SER A 659 -22.34 -16.31 -3.38
CA SER A 659 -22.19 -14.87 -3.15
C SER A 659 -20.80 -14.50 -3.66
N VAL A 660 -20.71 -13.99 -4.87
CA VAL A 660 -19.48 -13.44 -5.44
C VAL A 660 -18.98 -12.37 -4.48
N VAL A 661 -17.72 -12.46 -4.04
CA VAL A 661 -16.97 -11.26 -3.69
C VAL A 661 -16.74 -10.58 -5.02
N GLN A 662 -17.70 -9.75 -5.46
CA GLN A 662 -17.55 -8.98 -6.68
C GLN A 662 -16.36 -8.05 -6.47
N SER A 663 -15.27 -8.33 -7.18
CA SER A 663 -14.56 -7.26 -7.86
C SER A 663 -15.61 -6.50 -8.66
N GLU A 664 -15.84 -5.25 -8.29
CA GLU A 664 -16.66 -4.33 -9.06
C GLU A 664 -15.92 -4.02 -10.36
N GLU A 665 -16.10 -4.85 -11.37
CA GLU A 665 -15.81 -4.57 -12.77
C GLU A 665 -16.60 -5.59 -13.61
N GLU A 666 -17.43 -5.07 -14.52
CA GLU A 666 -18.23 -5.76 -15.56
C GLU A 666 -19.65 -6.26 -15.22
N GLU A 667 -20.64 -5.39 -15.48
CA GLU A 667 -21.81 -5.77 -16.28
C GLU A 667 -22.33 -4.56 -17.08
N LYS A 668 -21.99 -4.51 -18.38
CA LYS A 668 -22.93 -4.36 -19.52
C LYS A 668 -22.16 -4.06 -20.81
N SER A 669 -21.97 -5.11 -21.62
CA SER A 669 -22.06 -4.97 -23.07
C SER A 669 -22.64 -6.25 -23.68
N GLU A 670 -23.86 -6.16 -24.20
CA GLU A 670 -24.30 -7.00 -25.32
C GLU A 670 -24.63 -6.08 -26.50
N GLY A 671 -24.11 -6.45 -27.68
CA GLY A 671 -24.70 -6.08 -28.97
C GLY A 671 -23.73 -5.61 -30.06
N GLY A 672 -23.24 -6.55 -30.88
CA GLY A 672 -23.12 -6.34 -32.33
C GLY A 672 -21.73 -6.45 -32.98
N GLU A 673 -21.50 -7.57 -33.66
CA GLU A 673 -20.39 -7.86 -34.58
C GLU A 673 -20.23 -6.83 -35.72
N LYS A 674 -18.98 -6.58 -36.15
CA LYS A 674 -18.54 -6.82 -37.55
C LYS A 674 -17.01 -6.73 -37.72
N SER A 675 -16.53 -7.63 -38.58
CA SER A 675 -15.16 -8.00 -38.93
C SER A 675 -14.45 -7.05 -39.91
N GLY A 676 -13.11 -7.00 -39.87
CA GLY A 676 -12.26 -6.46 -40.95
C GLY A 676 -10.83 -6.08 -40.51
N PRO A 677 -9.79 -6.24 -41.36
CA PRO A 677 -8.43 -6.62 -40.93
C PRO A 677 -7.42 -5.48 -40.74
N SER A 678 -6.33 -5.82 -40.04
CA SER A 678 -5.07 -5.09 -39.83
C SER A 678 -4.35 -4.66 -41.12
N PRO A 679 -3.51 -3.61 -41.05
CA PRO A 679 -2.06 -3.78 -41.26
C PRO A 679 -1.21 -3.00 -40.21
N GLU A 680 -0.17 -3.59 -39.64
CA GLU A 680 1.25 -3.51 -40.07
C GLU A 680 1.89 -2.10 -40.02
N VAL A 681 3.15 -2.07 -39.55
CA VAL A 681 4.28 -1.22 -39.96
C VAL A 681 5.06 -0.50 -38.83
N GLU A 682 6.34 -0.90 -38.78
CA GLU A 682 7.60 -0.20 -38.43
C GLU A 682 7.98 0.23 -37.01
N THR A 683 8.94 -0.56 -36.52
CA THR A 683 10.09 -0.16 -35.72
C THR A 683 10.98 0.89 -36.40
N THR A 684 11.42 1.90 -35.67
CA THR A 684 12.70 2.57 -35.95
C THR A 684 13.48 2.79 -34.65
N GLU A 685 14.71 2.26 -34.65
CA GLU A 685 15.73 2.41 -33.61
C GLU A 685 16.47 3.76 -33.67
N LEU A 686 17.34 3.96 -32.65
CA LEU A 686 18.50 4.86 -32.54
C LEU A 686 18.21 6.15 -31.75
N ARG A 687 19.02 6.61 -30.78
CA ARG A 687 20.40 6.27 -30.44
C ARG A 687 20.72 6.78 -29.02
N VAL A 688 21.48 5.97 -28.29
CA VAL A 688 22.15 6.32 -27.03
C VAL A 688 23.29 7.32 -27.28
N ARG A 689 23.41 8.34 -26.44
CA ARG A 689 24.70 8.99 -26.12
C ARG A 689 24.79 9.19 -24.59
N SER A 690 25.94 8.79 -24.06
CA SER A 690 26.44 9.06 -22.70
C SER A 690 27.82 9.74 -22.85
N PRO A 691 28.58 10.00 -21.78
CA PRO A 691 28.31 10.84 -20.61
C PRO A 691 29.44 11.89 -20.43
N ASN A 692 29.33 12.82 -19.47
CA ASN A 692 30.38 13.08 -18.46
C ASN A 692 30.31 14.47 -17.79
N ASN A 693 30.72 14.42 -16.52
CA ASN A 693 31.29 15.49 -15.66
C ASN A 693 30.34 16.54 -15.07
N ALA A 694 30.49 16.97 -13.82
CA ALA A 694 31.31 16.52 -12.71
C ALA A 694 30.75 17.13 -11.40
N TRP A 695 31.17 16.52 -10.30
CA TRP A 695 30.83 16.79 -8.92
C TRP A 695 31.21 18.19 -8.42
N LYS A 696 30.40 18.75 -7.51
CA LYS A 696 30.89 19.57 -6.38
C LYS A 696 29.94 19.50 -5.19
N VAL A 697 30.53 19.27 -4.02
CA VAL A 697 29.94 18.98 -2.69
C VAL A 697 29.98 20.22 -1.80
N ARG A 698 28.98 20.38 -0.90
CA ARG A 698 29.03 20.94 0.48
C ARG A 698 27.61 20.82 1.08
N SER A 699 27.29 20.03 2.11
CA SER A 699 27.70 19.88 3.53
C SER A 699 26.85 20.72 4.50
N GLU A 700 26.48 20.09 5.64
CA GLU A 700 25.68 20.54 6.82
C GLU A 700 24.18 20.15 6.75
N SER A 701 23.51 19.49 7.70
CA SER A 701 23.81 19.04 9.08
C SER A 701 22.98 17.78 9.40
N SER A 702 23.63 16.68 9.80
CA SER A 702 23.10 15.30 9.79
C SER A 702 22.81 14.75 11.19
N SER A 703 21.73 15.18 11.83
CA SER A 703 21.29 14.56 13.10
C SER A 703 19.77 14.46 13.28
N PHE A 704 18.97 15.26 12.57
CA PHE A 704 17.50 15.18 12.59
C PHE A 704 16.90 14.43 11.38
N GLN A 705 17.66 14.26 10.31
CA GLN A 705 17.21 13.58 9.08
C GLN A 705 16.96 12.08 9.25
N PHE A 706 17.52 11.44 10.28
CA PHE A 706 17.39 9.99 10.46
C PHE A 706 15.99 9.59 10.95
N LEU A 707 15.32 10.43 11.76
CA LEU A 707 13.96 10.19 12.23
C LEU A 707 12.91 10.52 11.15
N GLU A 708 13.17 11.55 10.34
CA GLU A 708 12.34 11.91 9.18
C GLU A 708 12.43 10.86 8.07
N ALA A 709 13.62 10.34 7.77
CA ALA A 709 13.81 9.22 6.83
C ALA A 709 13.22 7.89 7.34
N PHE A 710 12.99 7.77 8.65
CA PHE A 710 12.40 6.59 9.28
C PHE A 710 10.86 6.62 9.22
N LEU A 711 10.24 7.78 9.42
CA LEU A 711 8.79 8.00 9.21
C LEU A 711 8.42 7.99 7.72
N PHE A 712 9.34 8.40 6.84
CA PHE A 712 9.28 8.28 5.39
C PHE A 712 9.04 6.82 4.92
N PHE A 713 9.37 5.82 5.73
CA PHE A 713 9.31 4.40 5.33
C PHE A 713 7.97 3.71 5.59
N PHE A 714 7.12 4.22 6.49
CA PHE A 714 5.87 3.55 6.88
C PHE A 714 4.71 3.71 5.86
N PHE A 715 4.75 4.70 4.96
CA PHE A 715 3.60 5.04 4.09
C PHE A 715 3.84 4.85 2.58
N ILE A 716 4.95 4.24 2.15
CA ILE A 716 5.35 4.19 0.73
C ILE A 716 4.51 3.25 -0.17
N ASN A 717 3.58 2.44 0.35
CA ASN A 717 2.92 1.43 -0.50
C ASN A 717 1.39 1.43 -0.50
N THR A 718 0.79 2.58 -0.80
CA THR A 718 -0.61 2.63 -1.21
C THR A 718 -0.83 3.55 -2.41
N ASN A 719 -0.38 3.11 -3.60
CA ASN A 719 -0.92 3.63 -4.87
C ASN A 719 -2.38 3.22 -5.12
N HIS A 720 -2.99 2.48 -4.19
CA HIS A 720 -4.43 2.41 -3.95
C HIS A 720 -4.64 2.36 -2.43
N CYS A 721 -4.66 3.52 -1.76
CA CYS A 721 -5.20 3.65 -0.40
C CYS A 721 -6.69 4.01 -0.52
N PRO A 722 -7.56 3.55 0.39
CA PRO A 722 -9.00 3.56 0.23
C PRO A 722 -9.57 4.95 0.55
N THR A 723 -9.37 5.91 -0.35
CA THR A 723 -10.03 7.22 -0.34
C THR A 723 -11.54 7.11 -0.57
N HIS A 724 -12.05 5.93 -0.96
CA HIS A 724 -13.47 5.67 -1.19
C HIS A 724 -14.28 5.42 0.10
N ILE A 725 -13.74 4.72 1.10
CA ILE A 725 -14.52 4.38 2.30
C ILE A 725 -14.37 5.43 3.39
N THR A 726 -13.22 6.08 3.55
CA THR A 726 -13.02 7.06 4.61
C THR A 726 -13.84 8.33 4.35
N ILE A 727 -13.88 8.81 3.09
CA ILE A 727 -14.67 9.98 2.69
C ILE A 727 -16.17 9.67 2.63
N MET A 728 -16.58 8.51 2.10
CA MET A 728 -18.00 8.11 2.18
C MET A 728 -18.44 7.84 3.62
N ALA A 729 -17.60 7.25 4.48
CA ALA A 729 -17.94 7.04 5.89
C ALA A 729 -17.95 8.35 6.68
N LEU A 730 -17.07 9.32 6.37
CA LEU A 730 -17.11 10.67 6.93
C LEU A 730 -18.33 11.45 6.43
N SER A 731 -18.67 11.38 5.14
CA SER A 731 -19.87 11.99 4.55
C SER A 731 -21.14 11.37 5.11
N GLN A 732 -21.20 10.04 5.22
CA GLN A 732 -22.33 9.32 5.81
C GLN A 732 -22.42 9.57 7.33
N ALA A 733 -21.30 9.67 8.04
CA ALA A 733 -21.26 9.96 9.48
C ALA A 733 -21.56 11.43 9.78
N ALA A 734 -21.08 12.37 8.96
CA ALA A 734 -21.45 13.78 8.99
C ALA A 734 -22.96 13.90 8.77
N TYR A 735 -23.51 13.22 7.76
CA TYR A 735 -24.96 13.17 7.54
C TYR A 735 -25.74 12.52 8.69
N GLN A 736 -25.27 11.42 9.30
CA GLN A 736 -25.93 10.87 10.50
C GLN A 736 -25.83 11.84 11.68
N ALA A 737 -24.72 12.56 11.83
CA ALA A 737 -24.53 13.59 12.84
C ALA A 737 -25.45 14.80 12.59
N GLU A 738 -25.60 15.24 11.34
CA GLU A 738 -26.54 16.28 10.91
C GLU A 738 -27.99 15.85 11.18
N LYS A 739 -28.37 14.60 10.85
CA LYS A 739 -29.70 14.04 11.14
C LYS A 739 -29.99 13.96 12.64
N LEU A 740 -28.95 13.88 13.48
CA LEU A 740 -29.04 13.92 14.94
C LEU A 740 -29.08 15.36 15.49
N LEU A 741 -28.41 16.31 14.84
CA LEU A 741 -28.29 17.71 15.26
C LEU A 741 -29.42 18.61 14.73
N GLY A 742 -30.05 18.23 13.62
CA GLY A 742 -31.08 18.99 12.92
C GLY A 742 -30.54 20.16 12.09
N HIS A 743 -31.40 20.74 11.25
CA HIS A 743 -31.17 22.03 10.59
C HIS A 743 -31.46 23.18 11.56
N ARG A 744 -30.89 24.34 11.27
CA ARG A 744 -31.31 25.58 11.93
C ARG A 744 -32.59 26.15 11.31
N ASP A 745 -33.34 26.92 12.10
CA ASP A 745 -34.62 27.52 11.66
C ASP A 745 -34.46 28.80 10.80
N ASN A 746 -33.27 29.06 10.25
CA ASN A 746 -32.98 30.30 9.49
C ASN A 746 -33.34 30.20 8.00
N ALA A 747 -33.50 29.00 7.46
CA ALA A 747 -33.87 28.78 6.07
C ALA A 747 -35.34 29.11 5.82
N THR A 748 -35.62 29.86 4.76
CA THR A 748 -36.99 30.26 4.39
C THR A 748 -37.49 29.63 3.10
N THR A 749 -36.73 28.68 2.54
CA THR A 749 -37.09 27.87 1.37
C THR A 749 -36.83 26.41 1.67
N GLU A 750 -37.59 25.53 1.04
CA GLU A 750 -37.46 24.09 1.25
C GLU A 750 -36.15 23.55 0.65
N GLN A 751 -35.29 23.05 1.55
CA GLN A 751 -33.98 22.44 1.28
C GLN A 751 -34.08 20.92 1.13
N ASP A 752 -32.94 20.28 0.84
CA ASP A 752 -32.81 18.83 0.68
C ASP A 752 -33.66 18.23 -0.46
N ILE A 753 -34.09 19.05 -1.42
CA ILE A 753 -34.76 18.62 -2.65
C ILE A 753 -33.71 18.51 -3.77
N THR A 754 -32.86 17.47 -3.71
CA THR A 754 -31.81 17.21 -4.71
C THR A 754 -32.29 16.37 -5.89
N ASN A 755 -33.42 15.67 -5.74
CA ASN A 755 -34.05 14.91 -6.81
C ASN A 755 -35.58 14.84 -6.58
N PRO A 756 -36.42 15.27 -7.54
CA PRO A 756 -37.88 15.16 -7.43
C PRO A 756 -38.41 13.74 -7.18
N GLY A 757 -37.61 12.71 -7.47
CA GLY A 757 -37.92 11.31 -7.20
C GLY A 757 -37.83 10.90 -5.73
N GLN A 758 -37.25 11.72 -4.84
CA GLN A 758 -37.17 11.42 -3.40
C GLN A 758 -38.56 11.35 -2.75
N ASP A 759 -39.44 12.27 -3.11
CA ASP A 759 -40.86 12.22 -2.81
C ASP A 759 -41.64 12.75 -4.03
N ARG A 760 -41.96 11.84 -4.95
CA ARG A 760 -42.65 12.20 -6.18
C ARG A 760 -44.01 12.84 -5.91
N ALA A 761 -44.71 12.46 -4.84
CA ALA A 761 -46.04 13.01 -4.56
C ALA A 761 -45.97 14.51 -4.21
N LYS A 762 -44.84 14.95 -3.66
CA LYS A 762 -44.63 16.32 -3.20
C LYS A 762 -43.79 17.19 -4.15
N TYR A 763 -42.78 16.61 -4.80
CA TYR A 763 -41.78 17.38 -5.56
C TYR A 763 -41.76 17.08 -7.06
N GLY A 764 -42.41 16.01 -7.50
CA GLY A 764 -42.36 15.53 -8.87
C GLY A 764 -43.71 15.55 -9.58
N HIS A 765 -43.70 15.64 -10.91
CA HIS A 765 -44.91 15.53 -11.71
C HIS A 765 -45.45 14.09 -11.66
N PRO A 766 -46.78 13.88 -11.54
CA PRO A 766 -47.36 12.56 -11.33
C PRO A 766 -47.09 11.59 -12.48
N THR A 767 -46.93 12.09 -13.70
CA THR A 767 -46.78 11.28 -14.92
C THR A 767 -45.57 11.62 -15.77
N GLU A 768 -45.03 12.83 -15.66
CA GLU A 768 -43.97 13.29 -16.57
C GLU A 768 -42.59 13.04 -15.97
N THR A 769 -41.64 12.68 -16.83
CA THR A 769 -40.23 12.44 -16.49
C THR A 769 -39.32 13.26 -17.39
N MET A 770 -38.06 13.35 -16.98
CA MET A 770 -36.98 14.05 -17.67
C MET A 770 -35.67 13.28 -17.57
N GLN A 771 -34.72 13.56 -18.47
CA GLN A 771 -33.33 13.13 -18.29
C GLN A 771 -32.58 14.11 -17.37
N ALA A 772 -31.75 13.57 -16.49
CA ALA A 772 -30.88 14.33 -15.60
C ALA A 772 -29.59 13.56 -15.30
N LEU A 773 -28.46 14.26 -15.18
CA LEU A 773 -27.23 13.67 -14.67
C LEU A 773 -27.32 13.56 -13.15
N VAL A 774 -27.25 12.34 -12.65
CA VAL A 774 -27.29 12.03 -11.23
C VAL A 774 -25.94 11.51 -10.74
N TRP A 775 -25.57 11.90 -9.53
CA TRP A 775 -24.42 11.38 -8.83
C TRP A 775 -24.73 9.99 -8.26
N GLN A 776 -23.95 8.97 -8.63
CA GLN A 776 -24.17 7.59 -8.21
C GLN A 776 -23.21 7.13 -7.10
N GLY A 777 -22.20 7.93 -6.81
CA GLY A 777 -21.13 7.61 -5.88
C GLY A 777 -19.85 8.34 -6.26
N LYS A 778 -18.83 8.25 -5.40
CA LYS A 778 -17.50 8.76 -5.73
C LYS A 778 -17.00 8.12 -7.03
N ASN A 779 -16.57 8.96 -7.96
CA ASN A 779 -16.13 8.66 -9.32
C ASN A 779 -17.21 8.00 -10.18
N SER A 780 -18.50 8.21 -9.87
CA SER A 780 -19.61 7.61 -10.60
C SER A 780 -20.77 8.58 -10.80
N VAL A 781 -21.10 8.86 -12.05
CA VAL A 781 -22.27 9.63 -12.49
C VAL A 781 -23.00 8.88 -13.60
N GLU A 782 -24.30 9.11 -13.74
CA GLU A 782 -25.16 8.48 -14.73
C GLU A 782 -26.24 9.45 -15.22
N VAL A 783 -26.61 9.39 -16.50
CA VAL A 783 -27.80 10.07 -17.00
C VAL A 783 -29.00 9.17 -16.71
N ALA A 784 -29.88 9.63 -15.82
CA ALA A 784 -31.05 8.87 -15.37
C ALA A 784 -32.35 9.56 -15.75
N THR A 785 -33.38 8.75 -15.98
CA THR A 785 -34.76 9.23 -16.12
C THR A 785 -35.39 9.44 -14.75
N VAL A 786 -35.72 10.69 -14.41
CA VAL A 786 -36.27 11.12 -13.11
C VAL A 786 -37.59 11.87 -13.31
N PRO A 787 -38.45 12.02 -12.29
CA PRO A 787 -39.66 12.83 -12.43
C PRO A 787 -39.34 14.29 -12.76
N ARG A 788 -40.15 14.91 -13.62
CA ARG A 788 -40.07 16.36 -13.87
C ARG A 788 -40.41 17.12 -12.57
N PRO A 789 -39.67 18.15 -12.15
CA PRO A 789 -40.00 18.93 -10.95
C PRO A 789 -41.31 19.71 -11.12
N ILE A 790 -41.99 19.98 -10.01
CA ILE A 790 -43.16 20.87 -9.96
C ILE A 790 -42.87 22.12 -9.11
N VAL A 791 -43.72 23.13 -9.21
CA VAL A 791 -43.71 24.28 -8.30
C VAL A 791 -44.04 23.79 -6.88
N VAL A 792 -43.12 23.98 -5.95
CA VAL A 792 -43.26 23.54 -4.54
C VAL A 792 -43.67 24.72 -3.66
N GLU A 793 -43.08 25.89 -3.89
CA GLU A 793 -43.32 27.14 -3.17
C GLU A 793 -43.78 28.25 -4.13
N ASP A 794 -44.53 29.23 -3.62
CA ASP A 794 -45.15 30.29 -4.44
C ASP A 794 -44.16 31.18 -5.20
N ARG A 795 -42.88 31.17 -4.81
CA ARG A 795 -41.81 31.94 -5.50
C ARG A 795 -40.91 31.05 -6.38
N ASP A 796 -41.26 29.79 -6.57
CA ASP A 796 -40.49 28.90 -7.44
C ASP A 796 -40.74 29.19 -8.92
N VAL A 797 -39.73 28.94 -9.74
CA VAL A 797 -39.84 28.88 -11.19
C VAL A 797 -39.32 27.53 -11.68
N ILE A 798 -40.07 26.88 -12.57
CA ILE A 798 -39.61 25.70 -13.31
C ILE A 798 -39.05 26.17 -14.65
N VAL A 799 -37.77 25.86 -14.87
CA VAL A 799 -37.04 26.22 -16.09
C VAL A 799 -36.90 24.99 -16.98
N LYS A 800 -37.29 25.11 -18.25
CA LYS A 800 -36.89 24.19 -19.35
C LYS A 800 -35.45 24.51 -19.70
N VAL A 801 -34.52 23.67 -19.26
CA VAL A 801 -33.09 23.92 -19.45
C VAL A 801 -32.77 23.80 -20.93
N THR A 802 -32.29 24.89 -21.54
CA THR A 802 -31.84 24.93 -22.94
C THR A 802 -30.33 24.80 -23.04
N GLY A 803 -29.61 24.95 -21.93
CA GLY A 803 -28.17 24.72 -21.88
C GLY A 803 -27.68 24.56 -20.44
N SER A 804 -26.77 23.61 -20.24
CA SER A 804 -26.00 23.46 -19.01
C SER A 804 -24.50 23.37 -19.35
N THR A 805 -23.64 23.28 -18.34
CA THR A 805 -22.21 22.99 -18.54
C THR A 805 -21.65 22.11 -17.43
N VAL A 806 -20.36 21.78 -17.53
CA VAL A 806 -19.56 21.11 -16.51
C VAL A 806 -18.56 22.14 -15.96
N CYS A 807 -18.54 22.32 -14.64
CA CYS A 807 -17.60 23.16 -13.91
C CYS A 807 -16.38 22.35 -13.44
N GLY A 808 -15.30 23.04 -13.09
CA GLY A 808 -14.21 22.42 -12.33
C GLY A 808 -14.68 21.88 -10.98
N SER A 809 -15.62 22.59 -10.33
CA SER A 809 -16.16 22.17 -9.04
C SER A 809 -17.04 20.92 -9.11
N ASP A 810 -17.65 20.63 -10.27
CA ASP A 810 -18.36 19.37 -10.49
C ASP A 810 -17.42 18.16 -10.39
N LEU A 811 -16.12 18.34 -10.70
CA LEU A 811 -15.12 17.28 -10.52
C LEU A 811 -14.83 17.03 -9.04
N HIS A 812 -14.86 18.06 -8.18
CA HIS A 812 -14.76 17.87 -6.73
C HIS A 812 -15.94 17.05 -6.19
N LEU A 813 -17.14 17.25 -6.74
CA LEU A 813 -18.32 16.43 -6.44
C LEU A 813 -18.15 14.99 -6.94
N LEU A 814 -17.65 14.82 -8.17
CA LEU A 814 -17.32 13.51 -8.76
C LEU A 814 -16.31 12.77 -7.87
N HIS A 815 -15.20 13.40 -7.47
CA HIS A 815 -14.15 12.80 -6.64
C HIS A 815 -14.55 12.64 -5.17
N GLY A 816 -15.73 13.15 -4.79
CA GLY A 816 -16.30 13.08 -3.45
C GLY A 816 -15.58 13.96 -2.43
N THR A 817 -14.83 14.97 -2.86
CA THR A 817 -14.08 15.87 -1.95
C THR A 817 -15.04 16.74 -1.13
N VAL A 818 -16.17 17.14 -1.71
CA VAL A 818 -17.25 17.85 -1.01
C VAL A 818 -18.09 16.85 -0.21
N VAL A 819 -18.29 17.13 1.08
CA VAL A 819 -19.03 16.27 2.01
C VAL A 819 -20.55 16.32 1.77
N GLU A 820 -21.26 15.31 2.26
CA GLU A 820 -22.72 15.20 2.25
C GLU A 820 -23.39 15.03 0.88
N MET A 821 -22.68 14.54 -0.14
CA MET A 821 -23.31 14.04 -1.39
C MET A 821 -24.10 12.74 -1.14
N ARG A 822 -25.25 12.59 -1.82
CA ARG A 822 -26.11 11.40 -1.76
C ARG A 822 -26.33 10.80 -3.14
N LYS A 823 -26.45 9.47 -3.17
CA LYS A 823 -26.77 8.73 -4.40
C LYS A 823 -28.11 9.20 -4.94
N GLY A 824 -28.14 9.62 -6.21
CA GLY A 824 -29.32 10.12 -6.90
C GLY A 824 -29.42 11.64 -6.97
N ASP A 825 -28.52 12.39 -6.32
CA ASP A 825 -28.52 13.87 -6.40
C ASP A 825 -28.30 14.33 -7.85
N ILE A 826 -29.14 15.24 -8.34
CA ILE A 826 -29.01 15.82 -9.68
C ILE A 826 -27.94 16.91 -9.65
N LEU A 827 -26.93 16.80 -10.51
CA LEU A 827 -25.77 17.69 -10.52
C LEU A 827 -25.96 18.96 -11.37
N GLY A 828 -25.02 19.89 -11.21
CA GLY A 828 -24.80 21.04 -12.09
C GLY A 828 -25.41 22.34 -11.57
N HIS A 829 -24.57 23.35 -11.37
CA HIS A 829 -24.97 24.66 -10.88
C HIS A 829 -24.96 25.77 -11.93
N GLU A 830 -24.65 25.42 -13.19
CA GLU A 830 -24.50 26.38 -14.29
C GLU A 830 -25.48 26.06 -15.42
N PHE A 831 -26.60 26.79 -15.50
CA PHE A 831 -27.62 26.52 -16.51
C PHE A 831 -28.41 27.77 -16.93
N CYS A 832 -28.97 27.69 -18.14
CA CYS A 832 -29.92 28.64 -18.70
C CYS A 832 -31.08 27.89 -19.35
N GLY A 833 -32.18 28.61 -19.59
CA GLY A 833 -33.37 27.98 -20.11
C GLY A 833 -34.53 28.92 -20.35
N ILE A 834 -35.71 28.33 -20.51
CA ILE A 834 -36.97 29.02 -20.75
C ILE A 834 -37.90 28.79 -19.57
N VAL A 835 -38.51 29.86 -19.05
CA VAL A 835 -39.52 29.79 -18.00
C VAL A 835 -40.71 28.96 -18.48
N ASP A 836 -41.04 27.88 -17.76
CA ASP A 836 -42.13 26.97 -18.12
C ASP A 836 -43.34 27.08 -17.19
N GLU A 837 -43.10 27.05 -15.88
CA GLU A 837 -44.12 27.21 -14.84
C GLU A 837 -43.57 28.10 -13.72
N MET A 838 -44.46 28.78 -13.00
CA MET A 838 -44.07 29.70 -11.93
C MET A 838 -45.13 29.67 -10.82
N GLY A 839 -44.69 29.84 -9.58
CA GLY A 839 -45.58 30.03 -8.45
C GLY A 839 -46.30 31.38 -8.48
N SER A 840 -47.31 31.51 -7.64
CA SER A 840 -48.23 32.65 -7.64
C SER A 840 -47.60 33.98 -7.21
N ALA A 841 -46.46 33.95 -6.52
CA ALA A 841 -45.74 35.10 -5.98
C ALA A 841 -44.52 35.53 -6.81
N VAL A 842 -44.26 34.88 -7.95
CA VAL A 842 -43.18 35.27 -8.87
C VAL A 842 -43.53 36.58 -9.57
N THR A 843 -42.61 37.55 -9.56
CA THR A 843 -42.77 38.84 -10.25
C THR A 843 -41.65 39.06 -11.26
N GLY A 844 -41.87 39.91 -12.27
CA GLY A 844 -40.84 40.29 -13.25
C GLY A 844 -40.54 39.28 -14.36
N LEU A 845 -41.10 38.06 -14.29
CA LEU A 845 -40.94 36.99 -15.28
C LEU A 845 -42.28 36.55 -15.85
N LYS A 846 -42.28 35.95 -17.05
CA LYS A 846 -43.43 35.28 -17.65
C LYS A 846 -43.02 33.97 -18.33
N LYS A 847 -43.97 33.04 -18.46
CA LYS A 847 -43.78 31.82 -19.26
C LYS A 847 -43.27 32.16 -20.66
N GLY A 848 -42.23 31.46 -21.11
CA GLY A 848 -41.56 31.67 -22.39
C GLY A 848 -40.37 32.64 -22.34
N ASP A 849 -40.13 33.34 -21.23
CA ASP A 849 -38.92 34.17 -21.10
C ASP A 849 -37.66 33.29 -21.05
N ARG A 850 -36.62 33.70 -21.79
CA ARG A 850 -35.27 33.12 -21.71
C ARG A 850 -34.54 33.68 -20.50
N VAL A 851 -33.90 32.82 -19.73
CA VAL A 851 -33.29 33.15 -18.44
C VAL A 851 -31.99 32.40 -18.23
N VAL A 852 -31.07 32.98 -17.46
CA VAL A 852 -29.91 32.32 -16.88
C VAL A 852 -30.05 32.30 -15.36
N ALA A 853 -29.75 31.18 -14.73
CA ALA A 853 -29.82 31.03 -13.29
C ALA A 853 -28.48 31.42 -12.64
N SER A 854 -28.52 32.16 -11.53
CA SER A 854 -27.35 32.25 -10.66
C SER A 854 -27.07 30.87 -10.07
N PHE A 855 -25.80 30.48 -9.96
CA PHE A 855 -25.45 29.22 -9.29
C PHE A 855 -25.80 29.21 -7.79
N GLN A 856 -25.96 30.40 -7.20
CA GLN A 856 -26.35 30.62 -5.82
C GLN A 856 -27.84 30.90 -5.72
N ILE A 857 -28.42 30.48 -4.61
CA ILE A 857 -29.81 30.72 -4.28
C ILE A 857 -29.84 31.85 -3.25
N ALA A 858 -30.30 33.02 -3.66
CA ALA A 858 -30.48 34.19 -2.81
C ALA A 858 -31.97 34.43 -2.52
N CYS A 859 -32.29 34.87 -1.30
CA CYS A 859 -33.67 35.16 -0.89
C CYS A 859 -34.17 36.57 -1.32
N GLY A 860 -33.25 37.47 -1.69
CA GLY A 860 -33.55 38.87 -2.05
C GLY A 860 -33.61 39.84 -0.87
N ASP A 861 -33.94 39.37 0.34
CA ASP A 861 -34.33 40.28 1.45
C ASP A 861 -33.35 40.34 2.64
N CYS A 862 -32.42 39.39 2.77
CA CYS A 862 -31.42 39.40 3.86
C CYS A 862 -30.38 40.51 3.67
N MET A 863 -29.56 40.75 4.70
CA MET A 863 -28.59 41.87 4.67
C MET A 863 -27.58 41.77 3.53
N TYR A 864 -27.16 40.54 3.17
CA TYR A 864 -26.23 40.30 2.07
C TYR A 864 -26.93 40.45 0.70
N CYS A 865 -28.14 39.90 0.55
CA CYS A 865 -28.92 40.05 -0.68
C CYS A 865 -29.22 41.52 -1.01
N LYS A 866 -29.52 42.35 -0.01
CA LYS A 866 -29.71 43.80 -0.19
C LYS A 866 -28.46 44.51 -0.71
N LYS A 867 -27.28 43.95 -0.47
CA LYS A 867 -25.99 44.41 -1.00
C LYS A 867 -25.58 43.69 -2.29
N LYS A 868 -26.47 42.88 -2.87
CA LYS A 868 -26.20 41.98 -4.00
C LYS A 868 -25.08 40.94 -3.76
N LEU A 869 -24.73 40.68 -2.50
CA LEU A 869 -23.75 39.64 -2.12
C LEU A 869 -24.44 38.26 -2.06
N SER A 870 -24.89 37.78 -3.22
CA SER A 870 -25.75 36.59 -3.34
C SER A 870 -25.16 35.33 -2.72
N SER A 871 -23.83 35.19 -2.71
CA SER A 871 -23.12 34.00 -2.21
C SER A 871 -23.17 33.82 -0.71
N GLN A 872 -23.56 34.86 0.02
CA GLN A 872 -23.61 34.91 1.49
C GLN A 872 -25.05 35.02 2.00
N CYS A 873 -26.03 34.53 1.24
CA CYS A 873 -27.44 34.56 1.65
C CYS A 873 -27.68 33.77 2.95
N GLU A 874 -28.23 34.41 3.96
CA GLU A 874 -28.44 33.81 5.30
C GLU A 874 -29.64 32.87 5.40
N LYS A 875 -30.50 32.85 4.36
CA LYS A 875 -31.85 32.26 4.43
C LYS A 875 -32.06 31.06 3.50
N THR A 876 -31.02 30.61 2.83
CA THR A 876 -31.11 29.54 1.82
C THR A 876 -30.29 28.31 2.15
N ASN A 877 -29.42 28.38 3.16
CA ASN A 877 -28.73 27.24 3.75
C ASN A 877 -28.83 27.28 5.29
N SER A 878 -29.17 26.14 5.88
CA SER A 878 -29.31 25.96 7.34
C SER A 878 -28.43 24.85 7.91
N ASN A 879 -27.49 24.34 7.10
CA ASN A 879 -26.62 23.22 7.46
C ASN A 879 -25.79 23.53 8.72
N THR A 880 -25.87 22.66 9.72
CA THR A 880 -25.22 22.89 11.02
C THR A 880 -23.72 22.64 11.00
N ILE A 881 -23.25 21.78 10.09
CA ILE A 881 -21.82 21.43 9.96
C ILE A 881 -21.05 22.58 9.32
N GLU A 882 -21.56 23.15 8.22
CA GLU A 882 -20.98 24.32 7.57
C GLU A 882 -20.85 25.48 8.56
N HIS A 883 -21.91 25.76 9.31
CA HIS A 883 -21.88 26.80 10.33
C HIS A 883 -20.81 26.55 11.40
N GLY A 884 -20.68 25.31 11.88
CA GLY A 884 -19.66 24.95 12.85
C GLY A 884 -18.24 25.06 12.29
N MET A 885 -18.06 24.78 11.00
CA MET A 885 -16.75 24.81 10.35
C MET A 885 -16.30 26.22 9.96
N TYR A 886 -17.20 27.07 9.46
CA TYR A 886 -16.87 28.39 8.94
C TYR A 886 -17.22 29.54 9.90
N GLY A 887 -17.97 29.27 10.97
CA GLY A 887 -18.50 30.30 11.88
C GLY A 887 -19.76 31.02 11.36
N GLY A 888 -20.28 30.59 10.20
CA GLY A 888 -21.48 31.11 9.54
C GLY A 888 -21.88 30.21 8.36
N ASN A 889 -23.10 30.37 7.85
CA ASN A 889 -23.57 29.65 6.65
C ASN A 889 -23.40 30.51 5.39
N THR A 890 -23.11 29.85 4.27
CA THR A 890 -23.14 30.50 2.94
C THR A 890 -24.50 30.31 2.27
N ALA A 891 -24.70 30.85 1.07
CA ALA A 891 -25.93 30.64 0.31
C ALA A 891 -26.13 29.19 -0.11
N GLY A 892 -27.39 28.78 -0.29
CA GLY A 892 -27.72 27.53 -0.97
C GLY A 892 -27.19 27.51 -2.42
N MET A 893 -26.83 26.34 -2.94
CA MET A 893 -26.30 26.17 -4.30
C MET A 893 -27.02 25.05 -5.05
N PHE A 894 -27.29 25.28 -6.34
CA PHE A 894 -27.89 24.26 -7.21
C PHE A 894 -26.91 23.10 -7.44
N GLY A 895 -27.40 21.87 -7.55
CA GLY A 895 -26.63 20.72 -8.05
C GLY A 895 -25.35 20.40 -7.28
N TYR A 896 -25.26 20.87 -6.04
CA TYR A 896 -24.15 20.69 -5.11
C TYR A 896 -24.58 19.77 -3.96
N SER A 897 -23.76 19.63 -2.92
CA SER A 897 -24.10 18.72 -1.81
C SER A 897 -25.08 19.32 -0.80
N HIS A 898 -25.55 18.49 0.12
CA HIS A 898 -26.41 18.90 1.24
C HIS A 898 -25.72 19.90 2.19
N PHE A 899 -24.37 19.94 2.17
CA PHE A 899 -23.56 20.93 2.88
C PHE A 899 -23.91 22.38 2.48
N THR A 900 -24.39 22.57 1.24
CA THR A 900 -24.86 23.85 0.69
C THR A 900 -26.38 23.86 0.45
N GLY A 901 -27.15 23.19 1.30
CA GLY A 901 -28.62 23.21 1.31
C GLY A 901 -29.34 22.19 0.41
N GLY A 902 -28.60 21.39 -0.37
CA GLY A 902 -29.15 20.22 -1.07
C GLY A 902 -30.25 20.55 -2.09
N PHE A 903 -29.95 21.34 -3.11
CA PHE A 903 -30.88 21.69 -4.18
C PHE A 903 -30.56 20.96 -5.49
N ALA A 904 -31.58 20.51 -6.22
CA ALA A 904 -31.42 19.83 -7.52
C ALA A 904 -30.75 20.75 -8.56
N GLY A 905 -29.82 20.19 -9.33
CA GLY A 905 -29.05 20.91 -10.34
C GLY A 905 -29.72 21.07 -11.71
N GLY A 906 -29.00 21.80 -12.56
CA GLY A 906 -29.32 22.20 -13.94
C GLY A 906 -28.80 21.27 -15.03
N GLN A 907 -28.01 20.24 -14.72
CA GLN A 907 -27.67 19.20 -15.70
C GLN A 907 -28.85 18.22 -15.86
N ALA A 908 -30.00 18.78 -16.23
CA ALA A 908 -31.27 18.11 -16.42
C ALA A 908 -32.05 18.81 -17.53
N GLU A 909 -33.14 18.21 -18.00
CA GLU A 909 -34.02 18.89 -18.97
C GLU A 909 -34.93 19.93 -18.29
N TYR A 910 -35.21 19.78 -17.00
CA TYR A 910 -35.97 20.74 -16.19
C TYR A 910 -35.36 20.91 -14.80
N THR A 911 -35.40 22.11 -14.26
CA THR A 911 -34.90 22.41 -12.91
C THR A 911 -35.82 23.37 -12.19
N ARG A 912 -36.03 23.12 -10.89
CA ARG A 912 -36.72 24.04 -9.96
C ARG A 912 -35.74 25.11 -9.50
N VAL A 913 -36.12 26.38 -9.61
CA VAL A 913 -35.36 27.53 -9.16
C VAL A 913 -36.13 28.22 -8.03
N PRO A 914 -35.74 28.02 -6.75
CA PRO A 914 -36.32 28.72 -5.62
C PRO A 914 -36.06 30.22 -5.69
N TYR A 915 -37.01 31.03 -5.23
CA TYR A 915 -36.99 32.50 -5.39
C TYR A 915 -36.64 32.89 -6.84
N GLY A 916 -37.33 32.29 -7.81
CA GLY A 916 -36.98 32.44 -9.22
C GLY A 916 -37.09 33.89 -9.72
N ASP A 917 -37.89 34.73 -9.07
CA ASP A 917 -37.94 36.18 -9.31
C ASP A 917 -36.64 36.93 -8.93
N VAL A 918 -35.78 36.30 -8.12
CA VAL A 918 -34.50 36.86 -7.64
C VAL A 918 -33.31 36.20 -8.32
N ASN A 919 -33.36 34.89 -8.53
CA ASN A 919 -32.21 34.09 -8.96
C ASN A 919 -32.14 33.85 -10.48
N LEU A 920 -33.10 34.39 -11.26
CA LEU A 920 -33.10 34.32 -12.71
C LEU A 920 -32.89 35.70 -13.34
N LEU A 921 -31.86 35.82 -14.19
CA LEU A 921 -31.66 36.98 -15.04
C LEU A 921 -32.22 36.71 -16.44
N LYS A 922 -33.08 37.61 -16.92
CA LYS A 922 -33.63 37.51 -18.28
C LYS A 922 -32.54 37.73 -19.33
N LEU A 923 -32.43 36.78 -20.27
CA LEU A 923 -31.56 36.90 -21.43
C LEU A 923 -32.31 37.60 -22.58
N PRO A 924 -31.77 38.67 -23.15
CA PRO A 924 -32.33 39.33 -24.32
C PRO A 924 -32.12 38.51 -25.60
N ASP A 925 -32.91 38.78 -26.63
CA ASP A 925 -32.91 38.01 -27.88
C ASP A 925 -31.59 38.09 -28.66
N ASP A 926 -30.81 39.16 -28.46
CA ASP A 926 -29.50 39.40 -29.08
C ASP A 926 -28.33 38.68 -28.39
N VAL A 927 -28.58 38.02 -27.24
CA VAL A 927 -27.59 37.20 -26.54
C VAL A 927 -27.98 35.73 -26.64
N PRO A 928 -27.24 34.91 -27.44
CA PRO A 928 -27.47 33.47 -27.51
C PRO A 928 -27.22 32.76 -26.17
N ASP A 929 -27.87 31.60 -25.97
CA ASP A 929 -27.73 30.80 -24.75
C ASP A 929 -26.27 30.38 -24.52
N GLU A 930 -25.53 30.05 -25.59
CA GLU A 930 -24.11 29.66 -25.52
C GLU A 930 -23.18 30.79 -25.06
N LYS A 931 -23.67 32.04 -25.00
CA LYS A 931 -22.96 33.16 -24.38
C LYS A 931 -23.54 33.53 -23.03
N GLY A 932 -24.87 33.56 -22.93
CA GLY A 932 -25.60 33.95 -21.73
C GLY A 932 -25.41 32.97 -20.57
N LEU A 933 -25.30 31.67 -20.85
CA LEU A 933 -25.19 30.61 -19.84
C LEU A 933 -24.10 30.90 -18.81
N PHE A 934 -22.94 31.35 -19.24
CA PHE A 934 -21.76 31.47 -18.37
C PHE A 934 -21.79 32.69 -17.44
N LEU A 935 -22.83 33.54 -17.53
CA LEU A 935 -23.15 34.53 -16.49
C LEU A 935 -23.56 33.86 -15.17
N SER A 936 -24.05 32.61 -15.24
CA SER A 936 -24.43 31.81 -14.07
C SER A 936 -23.31 31.64 -13.05
N ASP A 937 -22.06 31.47 -13.51
CA ASP A 937 -20.86 31.23 -12.69
C ASP A 937 -19.59 31.80 -13.35
N VAL A 938 -19.00 31.10 -14.33
CA VAL A 938 -17.59 31.30 -14.75
C VAL A 938 -17.23 32.75 -15.08
N VAL A 939 -18.09 33.49 -15.79
CA VAL A 939 -17.83 34.90 -16.13
C VAL A 939 -17.83 35.76 -14.86
N SER A 940 -18.84 35.59 -14.01
CA SER A 940 -18.97 36.30 -12.73
C SER A 940 -17.82 35.96 -11.77
N THR A 941 -17.44 34.69 -11.70
CA THR A 941 -16.36 34.18 -10.84
C THR A 941 -15.00 34.69 -11.26
N SER A 942 -14.70 34.66 -12.55
CA SER A 942 -13.44 35.19 -13.08
C SER A 942 -13.36 36.70 -12.93
N TRP A 943 -14.48 37.41 -13.10
CA TRP A 943 -14.53 38.86 -12.90
C TRP A 943 -14.30 39.22 -11.43
N ASN A 944 -15.00 38.54 -10.51
CA ASN A 944 -14.83 38.71 -9.06
C ASN A 944 -13.37 38.49 -8.65
N CYS A 945 -12.73 37.41 -9.11
CA CYS A 945 -11.32 37.12 -8.84
C CYS A 945 -10.41 38.32 -9.16
N VAL A 946 -10.59 38.95 -10.32
CA VAL A 946 -9.77 40.08 -10.76
C VAL A 946 -10.06 41.35 -9.97
N VAL A 947 -11.34 41.73 -9.84
CA VAL A 947 -11.73 43.02 -9.25
C VAL A 947 -11.62 43.05 -7.73
N ASP A 948 -11.95 41.94 -7.06
CA ASP A 948 -11.93 41.83 -5.60
C ASP A 948 -10.49 41.67 -5.07
N THR A 949 -9.65 40.92 -5.79
CA THR A 949 -8.20 40.93 -5.52
C THR A 949 -7.57 42.31 -5.78
N GLY A 950 -8.27 43.13 -6.58
CA GLY A 950 -7.95 44.52 -6.81
C GLY A 950 -6.83 44.69 -7.82
N VAL A 951 -6.90 44.04 -8.99
CA VAL A 951 -6.03 44.34 -10.14
C VAL A 951 -6.23 45.80 -10.57
N LYS A 952 -5.13 46.51 -10.83
CA LYS A 952 -5.10 47.93 -11.18
C LYS A 952 -4.33 48.16 -12.48
N GLU A 953 -4.50 49.37 -13.01
CA GLU A 953 -3.72 49.85 -14.14
C GLU A 953 -2.21 49.73 -13.88
N GLY A 954 -1.50 49.11 -14.82
CA GLY A 954 -0.05 48.89 -14.76
C GLY A 954 0.40 47.59 -14.08
N ASP A 955 -0.49 46.85 -13.39
CA ASP A 955 -0.11 45.65 -12.64
C ASP A 955 0.39 44.51 -13.55
N VAL A 956 1.42 43.79 -13.10
CA VAL A 956 1.82 42.47 -13.61
C VAL A 956 1.06 41.40 -12.84
N VAL A 957 0.20 40.67 -13.55
CA VAL A 957 -0.70 39.67 -12.95
C VAL A 957 -0.20 38.26 -13.27
N ALA A 958 -0.09 37.41 -12.27
CA ALA A 958 0.21 35.99 -12.42
C ALA A 958 -1.04 35.16 -12.06
N VAL A 959 -1.43 34.23 -12.93
CA VAL A 959 -2.65 33.41 -12.79
C VAL A 959 -2.27 31.94 -12.70
N TRP A 960 -2.56 31.29 -11.57
CA TRP A 960 -2.39 29.85 -11.40
C TRP A 960 -3.63 29.13 -11.91
N GLY A 961 -3.45 28.27 -12.91
CA GLY A 961 -4.52 27.55 -13.59
C GLY A 961 -4.88 28.18 -14.93
N ALA A 962 -4.79 27.39 -16.00
CA ALA A 962 -5.22 27.70 -17.34
C ALA A 962 -6.59 27.05 -17.67
N GLY A 963 -7.42 26.82 -16.65
CA GLY A 963 -8.82 26.37 -16.79
C GLY A 963 -9.75 27.49 -17.29
N PRO A 964 -11.07 27.23 -17.38
CA PRO A 964 -12.07 28.22 -17.79
C PRO A 964 -12.04 29.52 -16.99
N ILE A 965 -11.90 29.43 -15.66
CA ILE A 965 -11.81 30.61 -14.79
C ILE A 965 -10.51 31.37 -15.04
N GLY A 966 -9.37 30.68 -15.02
CA GLY A 966 -8.06 31.31 -15.18
C GLY A 966 -7.87 32.05 -16.51
N GLN A 967 -8.40 31.51 -17.62
CA GLN A 967 -8.31 32.18 -18.92
C GLN A 967 -9.20 33.42 -19.01
N MET A 968 -10.41 33.38 -18.42
CA MET A 968 -11.28 34.55 -18.37
C MET A 968 -10.72 35.61 -17.41
N ALA A 969 -10.11 35.19 -16.29
CA ALA A 969 -9.38 36.07 -15.38
C ALA A 969 -8.20 36.75 -16.08
N ALA A 970 -7.51 36.07 -17.00
CA ALA A 970 -6.48 36.68 -17.82
C ALA A 970 -7.04 37.78 -18.75
N ASP A 971 -8.17 37.54 -19.43
CA ASP A 971 -8.83 38.56 -20.28
C ASP A 971 -9.31 39.75 -19.42
N PHE A 972 -9.88 39.47 -18.25
CA PHE A 972 -10.39 40.50 -17.35
C PHE A 972 -9.30 41.29 -16.65
N ALA A 973 -8.13 40.71 -16.38
CA ALA A 973 -6.98 41.44 -15.90
C ALA A 973 -6.56 42.54 -16.89
N TRP A 974 -6.57 42.24 -18.20
CA TRP A 974 -6.31 43.23 -19.25
C TRP A 974 -7.39 44.31 -19.32
N ILE A 975 -8.66 43.92 -19.25
CA ILE A 975 -9.78 44.88 -19.21
C ILE A 975 -9.67 45.82 -18.01
N ASN A 976 -9.12 45.35 -16.89
CA ASN A 976 -8.86 46.15 -15.68
C ASN A 976 -7.47 46.84 -15.67
N GLY A 977 -6.78 46.86 -16.82
CA GLY A 977 -5.58 47.68 -17.03
C GLY A 977 -4.25 47.03 -16.65
N ALA A 978 -4.19 45.71 -16.45
CA ALA A 978 -2.90 45.02 -16.29
C ALA A 978 -1.93 45.40 -17.42
N SER A 979 -0.62 45.47 -17.13
CA SER A 979 0.42 45.71 -18.13
C SER A 979 0.99 44.42 -18.71
N ARG A 980 0.94 43.33 -17.94
CA ARG A 980 1.41 41.97 -18.27
C ARG A 980 0.55 40.94 -17.56
N VAL A 981 0.27 39.82 -18.22
CA VAL A 981 -0.42 38.67 -17.64
C VAL A 981 0.38 37.40 -17.92
N ILE A 982 0.70 36.67 -16.86
CA ILE A 982 1.49 35.43 -16.87
C ILE A 982 0.60 34.30 -16.38
N VAL A 983 0.36 33.27 -17.21
CA VAL A 983 -0.47 32.11 -16.85
C VAL A 983 0.42 30.91 -16.52
N ILE A 984 0.18 30.27 -15.38
CA ILE A 984 0.94 29.15 -14.84
C ILE A 984 0.05 27.91 -14.84
N ASP A 985 0.41 26.90 -15.63
CA ASP A 985 -0.24 25.58 -15.65
C ASP A 985 0.77 24.57 -16.26
N CYS A 986 0.30 23.42 -16.72
CA CYS A 986 1.01 22.48 -17.54
C CYS A 986 0.10 22.03 -18.70
N ASN A 987 0.61 21.17 -19.59
CA ASN A 987 -0.16 20.50 -20.66
C ASN A 987 -0.62 21.44 -21.81
N TRP A 988 -1.45 20.87 -22.70
CA TRP A 988 -2.08 21.53 -23.86
C TRP A 988 -2.86 22.81 -23.52
N ARG A 989 -3.27 23.00 -22.25
CA ARG A 989 -4.02 24.19 -21.81
C ARG A 989 -3.21 25.47 -21.98
N LEU A 990 -1.89 25.42 -21.78
CA LEU A 990 -1.04 26.58 -22.03
C LEU A 990 -0.98 26.93 -23.52
N ASP A 991 -0.95 25.93 -24.41
CA ASP A 991 -1.01 26.16 -25.85
C ASP A 991 -2.36 26.71 -26.28
N TYR A 992 -3.45 26.25 -25.66
CA TYR A 992 -4.78 26.82 -25.85
C TYR A 992 -4.84 28.28 -25.43
N VAL A 993 -4.31 28.63 -24.25
CA VAL A 993 -4.23 30.02 -23.77
C VAL A 993 -3.39 30.89 -24.72
N LYS A 994 -2.22 30.42 -25.18
CA LYS A 994 -1.41 31.16 -26.18
C LYS A 994 -2.16 31.40 -27.48
N LYS A 995 -2.97 30.42 -27.92
CA LYS A 995 -3.76 30.52 -29.14
C LYS A 995 -4.88 31.55 -29.02
N GLN A 996 -5.63 31.51 -27.91
CA GLN A 996 -6.77 32.41 -27.69
C GLN A 996 -6.34 33.81 -27.21
N TYR A 997 -5.25 33.88 -26.44
CA TYR A 997 -4.70 35.10 -25.85
C TYR A 997 -3.20 35.22 -26.17
N PRO A 998 -2.82 35.60 -27.40
CA PRO A 998 -1.41 35.67 -27.81
C PRO A 998 -0.53 36.64 -27.01
N LYS A 999 -1.17 37.57 -26.27
CA LYS A 999 -0.49 38.52 -25.39
C LYS A 999 -0.13 37.93 -24.02
N CYS A 1000 -0.67 36.77 -23.66
CA CYS A 1000 -0.37 36.12 -22.39
C CYS A 1000 1.00 35.45 -22.44
N GLU A 1001 1.81 35.74 -21.44
CA GLU A 1001 3.01 34.96 -21.15
C GLU A 1001 2.60 33.67 -20.43
N THR A 1002 3.35 32.59 -20.59
CA THR A 1002 3.04 31.30 -19.95
C THR A 1002 4.24 30.72 -19.25
N VAL A 1003 4.01 30.06 -18.11
CA VAL A 1003 5.00 29.26 -17.39
C VAL A 1003 4.48 27.83 -17.29
N ASP A 1004 5.17 26.89 -17.95
CA ASP A 1004 4.94 25.47 -17.74
C ASP A 1004 5.71 25.00 -16.50
N PHE A 1005 5.00 24.73 -15.41
CA PHE A 1005 5.65 24.32 -14.17
C PHE A 1005 6.24 22.90 -14.25
N SER A 1006 5.82 22.07 -15.21
CA SER A 1006 6.35 20.71 -15.39
C SER A 1006 7.76 20.67 -15.97
N GLU A 1007 8.16 21.74 -16.66
CA GLU A 1007 9.51 21.91 -17.20
C GLU A 1007 10.50 22.47 -16.16
N LEU A 1008 9.99 22.95 -15.02
CA LEU A 1008 10.78 23.56 -13.96
C LEU A 1008 11.20 22.52 -12.90
N LYS A 1009 12.45 22.61 -12.43
CA LYS A 1009 13.01 21.68 -11.43
C LYS A 1009 13.26 22.38 -10.10
N GLY A 1010 12.80 21.76 -9.01
CA GLY A 1010 13.04 22.21 -7.64
C GLY A 1010 11.79 22.78 -6.97
N THR A 1011 11.80 22.78 -5.63
CA THR A 1011 10.64 23.09 -4.78
C THR A 1011 10.18 24.55 -4.82
N LYS A 1012 11.00 25.48 -5.34
CA LYS A 1012 10.67 26.91 -5.49
C LYS A 1012 10.81 27.41 -6.92
N ALA A 1013 10.74 26.51 -7.90
CA ALA A 1013 11.13 26.84 -9.27
C ALA A 1013 10.17 27.85 -9.94
N VAL A 1014 8.86 27.76 -9.68
CA VAL A 1014 7.86 28.75 -10.15
C VAL A 1014 8.13 30.12 -9.53
N VAL A 1015 8.36 30.18 -8.21
CA VAL A 1015 8.70 31.41 -7.50
C VAL A 1015 9.92 32.09 -8.11
N THR A 1016 11.00 31.33 -8.31
CA THR A 1016 12.23 31.82 -8.93
C THR A 1016 11.96 32.34 -10.33
N LYS A 1017 11.24 31.56 -11.16
CA LYS A 1017 10.93 31.93 -12.53
C LYS A 1017 10.11 33.21 -12.63
N LEU A 1018 9.09 33.37 -11.78
CA LEU A 1018 8.26 34.57 -11.75
C LEU A 1018 9.05 35.80 -11.30
N LYS A 1019 9.96 35.64 -10.32
CA LYS A 1019 10.86 36.73 -9.92
C LYS A 1019 11.80 37.11 -11.06
N GLU A 1020 12.40 36.16 -11.77
CA GLU A 1020 13.23 36.43 -12.95
C GLU A 1020 12.46 37.20 -14.03
N MET A 1021 11.23 36.79 -14.35
CA MET A 1021 10.37 37.46 -15.34
C MET A 1021 9.93 38.87 -14.93
N CYS A 1022 10.03 39.19 -13.64
CA CYS A 1022 9.59 40.45 -13.04
C CYS A 1022 10.74 41.23 -12.39
N GLY A 1023 11.97 41.12 -12.93
CA GLY A 1023 13.10 41.95 -12.51
C GLY A 1023 13.60 41.69 -11.07
N GLY A 1024 13.39 40.49 -10.54
CA GLY A 1024 13.80 40.06 -9.20
C GLY A 1024 12.76 40.28 -8.11
N HIS A 1025 11.69 41.05 -8.38
CA HIS A 1025 10.69 41.41 -7.36
C HIS A 1025 9.50 40.45 -7.31
N GLY A 1026 9.10 39.91 -8.46
CA GLY A 1026 7.88 39.10 -8.62
C GLY A 1026 6.67 39.94 -9.09
N PRO A 1027 5.55 39.29 -9.45
CA PRO A 1027 4.33 39.96 -9.93
C PRO A 1027 3.68 40.84 -8.85
N ASP A 1028 2.84 41.78 -9.30
CA ASP A 1028 2.06 42.67 -8.44
C ASP A 1028 0.86 41.96 -7.80
N VAL A 1029 0.25 41.05 -8.57
CA VAL A 1029 -0.96 40.32 -8.21
C VAL A 1029 -0.81 38.85 -8.58
N ALA A 1030 -1.23 37.97 -7.69
CA ALA A 1030 -1.37 36.54 -7.94
C ALA A 1030 -2.83 36.11 -7.79
N LEU A 1031 -3.38 35.42 -8.79
CA LEU A 1031 -4.76 34.93 -8.84
C LEU A 1031 -4.76 33.40 -8.83
N GLU A 1032 -5.41 32.80 -7.84
CA GLU A 1032 -5.52 31.35 -7.68
C GLU A 1032 -6.81 30.83 -8.35
N CYS A 1033 -6.68 30.01 -9.38
CA CYS A 1033 -7.79 29.45 -10.16
C CYS A 1033 -7.65 27.92 -10.35
N VAL A 1034 -7.13 27.20 -9.36
CA VAL A 1034 -6.88 25.75 -9.41
C VAL A 1034 -7.78 24.98 -8.43
N ALA A 1035 -7.55 25.12 -7.12
CA ALA A 1035 -8.17 24.44 -5.95
C ALA A 1035 -7.13 23.79 -5.00
N GLY A 1036 -7.53 23.62 -3.73
CA GLY A 1036 -6.68 23.15 -2.64
C GLY A 1036 -6.39 21.64 -2.58
N GLU A 1037 -7.15 20.82 -3.31
CA GLU A 1037 -7.08 19.34 -3.25
C GLU A 1037 -5.91 18.72 -4.05
N TYR A 1038 -5.11 19.53 -4.74
CA TYR A 1038 -4.00 19.06 -5.59
C TYR A 1038 -2.64 19.28 -4.91
N PRO A 1039 -2.14 18.31 -4.11
CA PRO A 1039 -0.82 18.41 -3.49
C PRO A 1039 0.29 18.44 -4.55
N LYS A 1040 1.21 19.38 -4.43
CA LYS A 1040 2.47 19.42 -5.19
C LYS A 1040 3.54 18.53 -4.53
N GLY A 1041 3.52 18.43 -3.21
CA GLY A 1041 4.50 17.74 -2.38
C GLY A 1041 3.92 16.51 -1.70
N TRP A 1042 4.79 15.52 -1.49
CA TRP A 1042 4.40 14.26 -0.85
C TRP A 1042 3.93 14.44 0.60
N PHE A 1043 4.41 15.46 1.31
CA PHE A 1043 4.03 15.74 2.70
C PHE A 1043 2.54 16.08 2.81
N HIS A 1044 2.08 17.06 2.01
CA HIS A 1044 0.67 17.45 1.95
C HIS A 1044 -0.20 16.34 1.32
N ALA A 1045 0.32 15.60 0.33
CA ALA A 1045 -0.37 14.42 -0.19
C ALA A 1045 -0.66 13.36 0.88
N VAL A 1046 0.28 13.13 1.80
CA VAL A 1046 0.10 12.21 2.94
C VAL A 1046 -0.87 12.79 3.97
N GLN A 1047 -0.78 14.09 4.28
CA GLN A 1047 -1.69 14.73 5.24
C GLN A 1047 -3.15 14.68 4.75
N LEU A 1048 -3.39 14.99 3.46
CA LEU A 1048 -4.69 14.83 2.82
C LEU A 1048 -5.17 13.38 2.88
N ALA A 1049 -4.31 12.43 2.50
CA ALA A 1049 -4.65 11.00 2.48
C ALA A 1049 -4.96 10.44 3.88
N ALA A 1050 -4.32 10.99 4.92
CA ALA A 1050 -4.53 10.62 6.32
C ALA A 1050 -5.69 11.37 6.99
N GLY A 1051 -6.32 12.34 6.31
CA GLY A 1051 -7.34 13.22 6.89
C GLY A 1051 -6.80 14.18 7.95
N LEU A 1052 -5.48 14.44 7.94
CA LEU A 1052 -4.81 15.40 8.84
C LEU A 1052 -4.85 16.84 8.30
N GLU A 1053 -5.21 17.01 7.03
CA GLU A 1053 -5.62 18.27 6.42
C GLU A 1053 -6.73 17.98 5.40
N THR A 1054 -7.57 18.97 5.10
CA THR A 1054 -8.59 18.87 4.04
C THR A 1054 -8.14 19.54 2.75
N ASP A 1055 -7.25 20.54 2.85
CA ASP A 1055 -6.73 21.30 1.72
C ASP A 1055 -5.23 21.55 1.91
N THR A 1056 -4.50 21.73 0.80
CA THR A 1056 -3.05 21.99 0.83
C THR A 1056 -2.75 23.49 0.77
N SER A 1057 -1.69 23.91 1.47
CA SER A 1057 -1.23 25.31 1.45
C SER A 1057 -0.16 25.58 0.40
N GLU A 1058 0.23 24.58 -0.39
CA GLU A 1058 1.42 24.65 -1.24
C GLU A 1058 1.32 25.71 -2.34
N ILE A 1059 0.19 25.74 -3.07
CA ILE A 1059 -0.06 26.77 -4.10
C ILE A 1059 -0.16 28.14 -3.45
N LEU A 1060 -0.86 28.25 -2.31
CA LEU A 1060 -1.02 29.51 -1.59
C LEU A 1060 0.34 30.07 -1.13
N ASN A 1061 1.20 29.21 -0.56
CA ASN A 1061 2.56 29.57 -0.17
C ASN A 1061 3.41 29.96 -1.38
N GLU A 1062 3.30 29.24 -2.50
CA GLU A 1062 3.99 29.57 -3.74
C GLU A 1062 3.58 30.96 -4.25
N MET A 1063 2.28 31.29 -4.22
CA MET A 1063 1.77 32.62 -4.60
C MET A 1063 2.25 33.71 -3.66
N ILE A 1064 2.14 33.50 -2.34
CA ILE A 1064 2.63 34.43 -1.31
C ILE A 1064 4.13 34.70 -1.51
N GLU A 1065 4.93 33.67 -1.78
CA GLU A 1065 6.36 33.81 -2.01
C GLU A 1065 6.72 34.44 -3.37
N SER A 1066 5.83 34.32 -4.36
CA SER A 1066 6.01 34.82 -5.73
C SER A 1066 5.78 36.32 -5.84
N VAL A 1067 4.71 36.85 -5.27
CA VAL A 1067 4.37 38.29 -5.39
C VAL A 1067 5.44 39.18 -4.78
N LYS A 1068 5.54 40.44 -5.23
CA LYS A 1068 6.41 41.44 -4.60
C LYS A 1068 5.95 41.81 -3.18
N ASN A 1069 6.80 42.47 -2.38
CA ASN A 1069 6.38 43.02 -1.09
C ASN A 1069 5.25 44.04 -1.31
N TYR A 1070 4.25 44.04 -0.43
CA TYR A 1070 2.97 44.73 -0.62
C TYR A 1070 2.15 44.28 -1.85
N GLY A 1071 2.46 43.11 -2.42
CA GLY A 1071 1.65 42.48 -3.47
C GLY A 1071 0.29 41.97 -2.96
N ARG A 1072 -0.58 41.57 -3.90
CA ARG A 1072 -1.92 41.04 -3.64
C ARG A 1072 -2.04 39.60 -4.09
N VAL A 1073 -2.72 38.77 -3.29
CA VAL A 1073 -3.01 37.36 -3.56
C VAL A 1073 -4.50 37.15 -3.41
N GLY A 1074 -5.16 36.62 -4.44
CA GLY A 1074 -6.58 36.29 -4.45
C GLY A 1074 -6.79 34.78 -4.51
N ILE A 1075 -7.66 34.25 -3.65
CA ILE A 1075 -8.10 32.84 -3.71
C ILE A 1075 -9.50 32.76 -4.29
N THR A 1076 -9.62 32.12 -5.46
CA THR A 1076 -10.91 31.84 -6.12
C THR A 1076 -11.15 30.33 -6.31
N GLY A 1077 -10.11 29.49 -6.40
CA GLY A 1077 -10.28 28.04 -6.43
C GLY A 1077 -10.93 27.50 -5.16
N VAL A 1078 -11.44 26.27 -5.23
CA VAL A 1078 -12.21 25.67 -4.13
C VAL A 1078 -11.26 25.18 -3.02
N TYR A 1079 -11.52 25.64 -1.79
CA TYR A 1079 -10.92 25.17 -0.54
C TYR A 1079 -12.04 24.90 0.46
N VAL A 1080 -12.08 23.71 1.07
CA VAL A 1080 -13.25 23.26 1.86
C VAL A 1080 -13.03 23.36 3.38
N GLY A 1081 -11.80 23.33 3.87
CA GLY A 1081 -11.51 23.29 5.30
C GLY A 1081 -10.10 23.73 5.68
N TYR A 1082 -9.48 22.98 6.59
CA TYR A 1082 -8.19 23.34 7.22
C TYR A 1082 -6.99 22.86 6.41
N THR A 1083 -5.94 23.69 6.42
CA THR A 1083 -4.64 23.38 5.82
C THR A 1083 -3.49 23.55 6.83
N ASN A 1084 -2.44 22.74 6.68
CA ASN A 1084 -1.22 22.86 7.48
C ASN A 1084 -0.16 23.71 6.77
N ASN A 1085 0.85 24.19 7.51
CA ASN A 1085 2.01 24.93 6.99
C ASN A 1085 1.70 26.21 6.19
N PHE A 1086 0.56 26.85 6.42
CA PHE A 1086 0.25 28.13 5.80
C PHE A 1086 1.21 29.24 6.28
N ASN A 1087 1.88 29.92 5.34
CA ASN A 1087 2.96 30.86 5.64
C ASN A 1087 2.45 32.24 6.08
N ILE A 1088 1.78 32.28 7.23
CA ILE A 1088 1.21 33.51 7.81
C ILE A 1088 2.29 34.57 8.12
N GLY A 1089 3.52 34.13 8.46
CA GLY A 1089 4.64 35.03 8.72
C GLY A 1089 5.01 35.88 7.50
N SER A 1090 5.09 35.27 6.31
CA SER A 1090 5.38 35.98 5.06
C SER A 1090 4.32 37.01 4.71
N ILE A 1091 3.03 36.71 5.00
CA ILE A 1091 1.94 37.67 4.80
C ILE A 1091 2.17 38.92 5.63
N MET A 1092 2.42 38.74 6.93
CA MET A 1092 2.61 39.85 7.88
C MET A 1092 3.88 40.65 7.57
N GLU A 1093 5.04 39.99 7.52
CA GLU A 1093 6.35 40.65 7.41
C GLU A 1093 6.56 41.37 6.07
N ARG A 1094 5.94 40.87 4.98
CA ARG A 1094 6.08 41.46 3.63
C ARG A 1094 4.89 42.34 3.25
N GLY A 1095 3.93 42.52 4.18
CA GLY A 1095 2.75 43.34 3.97
C GLY A 1095 1.85 42.85 2.83
N ILE A 1096 1.81 41.54 2.58
CA ILE A 1096 1.00 40.96 1.49
C ILE A 1096 -0.49 41.15 1.81
N ARG A 1097 -1.29 41.49 0.81
CA ARG A 1097 -2.75 41.49 0.91
C ARG A 1097 -3.24 40.13 0.43
N PHE A 1098 -3.84 39.38 1.34
CA PHE A 1098 -4.37 38.06 1.06
C PHE A 1098 -5.90 38.14 1.13
N ILE A 1099 -6.54 38.00 -0.03
CA ILE A 1099 -7.98 38.17 -0.20
C ILE A 1099 -8.60 36.80 -0.48
N GLY A 1100 -9.48 36.35 0.40
CA GLY A 1100 -10.38 35.24 0.09
C GLY A 1100 -11.51 35.79 -0.75
N ASN A 1101 -11.47 35.57 -2.08
CA ASN A 1101 -12.53 36.09 -2.96
C ASN A 1101 -13.87 35.39 -2.72
N GLY A 1102 -13.81 34.16 -2.17
CA GLY A 1102 -14.96 33.34 -1.86
C GLY A 1102 -15.77 32.94 -3.09
N GLN A 1103 -16.94 32.36 -2.84
CA GLN A 1103 -17.92 32.10 -3.89
C GLN A 1103 -18.40 33.44 -4.47
N ALA A 1104 -18.35 33.59 -5.80
CA ALA A 1104 -18.51 34.89 -6.44
C ALA A 1104 -19.96 35.41 -6.37
N PRO A 1105 -20.22 36.64 -5.89
CA PRO A 1105 -21.57 37.16 -5.78
C PRO A 1105 -22.15 37.53 -7.15
N VAL A 1106 -22.74 36.55 -7.84
CA VAL A 1106 -23.24 36.69 -9.23
C VAL A 1106 -24.17 37.90 -9.39
N HIS A 1107 -25.08 38.12 -8.42
CA HIS A 1107 -26.05 39.21 -8.51
C HIS A 1107 -25.41 40.59 -8.52
N TYR A 1108 -24.20 40.71 -7.96
CA TYR A 1108 -23.44 41.95 -7.95
C TYR A 1108 -22.94 42.32 -9.36
N TYR A 1109 -22.67 41.34 -10.22
CA TYR A 1109 -21.96 41.56 -11.49
C TYR A 1109 -22.78 41.26 -12.75
N TRP A 1110 -23.68 40.28 -12.73
CA TRP A 1110 -24.26 39.68 -13.93
C TRP A 1110 -25.01 40.65 -14.88
N GLU A 1111 -25.60 41.73 -14.38
CA GLU A 1111 -26.29 42.74 -15.20
C GLU A 1111 -25.30 43.60 -16.00
N ASP A 1112 -24.17 43.96 -15.39
CA ASP A 1112 -23.12 44.72 -16.08
C ASP A 1112 -22.38 43.81 -17.07
N LEU A 1113 -22.06 42.59 -16.65
CA LEU A 1113 -21.41 41.59 -17.49
C LEU A 1113 -22.27 41.22 -18.70
N LEU A 1114 -23.60 41.11 -18.53
CA LEU A 1114 -24.52 40.90 -19.65
C LEU A 1114 -24.44 42.04 -20.68
N LYS A 1115 -24.43 43.30 -20.22
CA LYS A 1115 -24.30 44.46 -21.13
C LYS A 1115 -22.97 44.46 -21.87
N ARG A 1116 -21.89 44.02 -21.22
CA ARG A 1116 -20.55 43.90 -21.84
C ARG A 1116 -20.51 42.78 -22.88
N ILE A 1117 -21.20 41.67 -22.63
CA ILE A 1117 -21.39 40.61 -23.62
C ILE A 1117 -22.19 41.14 -24.82
N GLN A 1118 -23.28 41.88 -24.60
CA GLN A 1118 -24.05 42.51 -25.68
C GLN A 1118 -23.22 43.47 -26.54
N LYS A 1119 -22.33 44.25 -25.91
CA LYS A 1119 -21.41 45.15 -26.61
C LYS A 1119 -20.24 44.44 -27.32
N GLY A 1120 -20.07 43.13 -27.09
CA GLY A 1120 -18.92 42.38 -27.59
C GLY A 1120 -17.59 42.68 -26.89
N GLU A 1121 -17.62 43.36 -25.73
CA GLU A 1121 -16.43 43.59 -24.90
C GLU A 1121 -15.94 42.30 -24.23
N ILE A 1122 -16.87 41.39 -23.93
CA ILE A 1122 -16.61 40.06 -23.37
C ILE A 1122 -17.17 39.03 -24.32
N ASP A 1123 -16.36 38.04 -24.71
CA ASP A 1123 -16.80 36.91 -25.52
C ASP A 1123 -16.60 35.58 -24.81
N PRO A 1124 -17.65 35.05 -24.14
CA PRO A 1124 -17.57 33.76 -23.44
C PRO A 1124 -17.26 32.57 -24.35
N LEU A 1125 -17.49 32.66 -25.67
CA LEU A 1125 -17.22 31.54 -26.58
C LEU A 1125 -15.73 31.20 -26.68
N LYS A 1126 -14.82 32.14 -26.37
CA LYS A 1126 -13.37 31.89 -26.35
C LYS A 1126 -12.96 30.72 -25.45
N MET A 1127 -13.74 30.41 -24.41
CA MET A 1127 -13.46 29.28 -23.52
C MET A 1127 -14.12 27.97 -23.94
N VAL A 1128 -15.17 28.03 -24.77
CA VAL A 1128 -16.01 26.88 -25.11
C VAL A 1128 -15.33 26.07 -26.21
N THR A 1129 -14.94 24.84 -25.91
CA THR A 1129 -14.29 23.96 -26.90
C THR A 1129 -15.23 22.93 -27.49
N HIS A 1130 -16.26 22.52 -26.76
CA HIS A 1130 -17.17 21.48 -27.23
C HIS A 1130 -18.62 21.87 -27.01
N ARG A 1131 -19.48 21.38 -27.90
CA ARG A 1131 -20.92 21.29 -27.68
C ARG A 1131 -21.28 19.82 -27.65
N VAL A 1132 -22.00 19.37 -26.62
CA VAL A 1132 -22.24 17.95 -26.34
C VAL A 1132 -23.71 17.71 -25.98
N SER A 1133 -24.20 16.48 -26.16
CA SER A 1133 -25.56 16.13 -25.73
C SER A 1133 -25.64 15.84 -24.25
N MET A 1134 -26.79 16.15 -23.64
CA MET A 1134 -27.17 15.68 -22.30
C MET A 1134 -27.03 14.14 -22.17
N ASP A 1135 -27.36 13.38 -23.22
CA ASP A 1135 -27.27 11.91 -23.21
C ASP A 1135 -25.84 11.39 -22.97
N ASP A 1136 -24.84 12.18 -23.38
CA ASP A 1136 -23.42 11.82 -23.31
C ASP A 1136 -22.75 12.32 -22.03
N MET A 1137 -23.50 12.99 -21.14
CA MET A 1137 -22.94 13.71 -20.00
C MET A 1137 -22.10 12.85 -19.06
N ALA A 1138 -22.49 11.60 -18.82
CA ALA A 1138 -21.69 10.69 -18.01
C ALA A 1138 -20.30 10.46 -18.63
N LYS A 1139 -20.21 10.26 -19.96
CA LYS A 1139 -18.93 10.12 -20.67
C LYS A 1139 -18.13 11.43 -20.66
N VAL A 1140 -18.82 12.55 -20.87
CA VAL A 1140 -18.23 13.90 -20.87
C VAL A 1140 -17.55 14.19 -19.53
N TYR A 1141 -18.14 13.84 -18.40
CA TYR A 1141 -17.53 13.99 -17.08
C TYR A 1141 -16.16 13.31 -16.98
N TYR A 1142 -16.06 12.05 -17.40
CA TYR A 1142 -14.78 11.33 -17.36
C TYR A 1142 -13.75 11.86 -18.37
N LYS A 1143 -14.20 12.33 -19.54
CA LYS A 1143 -13.33 12.98 -20.53
C LYS A 1143 -12.83 14.33 -20.02
N PHE A 1144 -13.70 15.10 -19.38
CA PHE A 1144 -13.38 16.40 -18.78
C PHE A 1144 -12.35 16.24 -17.65
N ASP A 1145 -12.54 15.25 -16.76
CA ASP A 1145 -11.62 14.91 -15.67
C ASP A 1145 -10.21 14.54 -16.19
N LYS A 1146 -10.16 13.67 -17.21
CA LYS A 1146 -8.91 13.25 -17.85
C LYS A 1146 -8.30 14.29 -18.80
N LYS A 1147 -9.01 15.40 -19.04
CA LYS A 1147 -8.61 16.45 -20.01
C LYS A 1147 -8.38 15.88 -21.42
N GLU A 1148 -9.16 14.87 -21.81
CA GLU A 1148 -9.14 14.25 -23.13
C GLU A 1148 -9.70 15.18 -24.20
N ASP A 1149 -9.34 14.95 -25.46
CA ASP A 1149 -9.86 15.65 -26.64
C ASP A 1149 -9.70 17.19 -26.62
N GLY A 1150 -8.84 17.74 -25.75
CA GLY A 1150 -8.72 19.21 -25.59
C GLY A 1150 -9.99 19.84 -24.98
N MET A 1151 -10.74 19.08 -24.19
CA MET A 1151 -11.98 19.55 -23.56
C MET A 1151 -11.68 20.53 -22.41
N GLN A 1152 -12.03 21.79 -22.64
CA GLN A 1152 -11.71 22.93 -21.76
C GLN A 1152 -12.95 23.45 -21.05
N LYS A 1153 -14.02 23.72 -21.81
CA LYS A 1153 -15.37 24.04 -21.34
C LYS A 1153 -16.37 23.54 -22.36
N VAL A 1154 -17.52 23.06 -21.89
CA VAL A 1154 -18.54 22.43 -22.74
C VAL A 1154 -19.85 23.19 -22.68
N TYR A 1155 -20.58 23.27 -23.79
CA TYR A 1155 -22.00 23.60 -23.79
C TYR A 1155 -22.79 22.31 -23.91
N VAL A 1156 -23.63 22.01 -22.92
CA VAL A 1156 -24.45 20.81 -22.89
C VAL A 1156 -25.81 21.16 -23.44
N GLU A 1157 -26.12 20.66 -24.63
CA GLU A 1157 -27.44 20.83 -25.23
C GLU A 1157 -28.43 19.79 -24.71
N THR A 1158 -29.69 20.22 -24.58
CA THR A 1158 -30.84 19.38 -24.27
C THR A 1158 -31.76 19.33 -25.48
N LYS A 1159 -32.85 18.58 -25.40
CA LYS A 1159 -33.91 18.61 -26.42
C LYS A 1159 -34.59 19.97 -26.60
N PHE A 1160 -34.34 20.93 -25.69
CA PHE A 1160 -34.91 22.29 -25.76
C PHE A 1160 -33.93 23.32 -26.34
N SER A 1161 -32.68 22.94 -26.61
CA SER A 1161 -31.68 23.86 -27.13
C SER A 1161 -32.01 24.35 -28.54
N ALA A 1162 -31.75 25.64 -28.79
CA ALA A 1162 -31.71 26.18 -30.14
C ALA A 1162 -30.49 25.65 -30.93
N PRO A 1163 -30.50 25.72 -32.27
CA PRO A 1163 -29.33 25.43 -33.08
C PRO A 1163 -28.10 26.27 -32.68
N PRO A 1164 -26.86 25.77 -32.85
CA PRO A 1164 -25.66 26.48 -32.46
C PRO A 1164 -25.56 27.90 -33.03
N CYS A 1165 -25.31 28.88 -32.16
CA CYS A 1165 -25.03 30.24 -32.61
C CYS A 1165 -23.68 30.35 -33.34
N ALA A 1166 -23.48 31.44 -34.08
CA ALA A 1166 -22.24 31.66 -34.84
C ALA A 1166 -21.02 31.70 -33.90
N GLY A 1167 -20.01 30.87 -34.21
CA GLY A 1167 -18.80 30.71 -33.40
C GLY A 1167 -18.88 29.64 -32.32
N SER A 1168 -20.07 29.10 -32.02
CA SER A 1168 -20.21 27.93 -31.15
C SER A 1168 -19.60 26.68 -31.81
N PRO A 1169 -18.94 25.79 -31.04
CA PRO A 1169 -18.55 24.47 -31.55
C PRO A 1169 -19.74 23.67 -32.08
N ALA A 1170 -19.48 22.82 -33.07
CA ALA A 1170 -20.46 21.86 -33.57
C ALA A 1170 -20.75 20.78 -32.51
N LEU A 1171 -21.95 20.21 -32.57
CA LEU A 1171 -22.35 19.12 -31.70
C LEU A 1171 -21.44 17.90 -31.89
N THR A 1172 -20.85 17.44 -30.80
CA THR A 1172 -20.04 16.24 -30.71
C THR A 1172 -20.81 15.19 -29.89
N ARG A 1173 -20.83 13.95 -30.39
CA ARG A 1173 -21.49 12.80 -29.76
C ARG A 1173 -20.44 11.77 -29.32
N TYR A 1174 -20.67 11.12 -28.18
CA TYR A 1174 -19.69 10.21 -27.55
C TYR A 1174 -20.22 8.81 -27.29
#